data_AF-A0A9D4XTM6-F1
#
_entry.id   AF-A0A9D4XTM6-F1
#
_cell.length_a   1.000
_cell.length_b   1.000
_cell.length_c   1.000
_cell.angle_alpha   90.00
_cell.angle_beta   90.00
_cell.angle_gamma   90.00
#
_symmetry.space_group_name_H-M   'P 1'
#
loop_
_entity.id
_entity.type
_entity.pdbx_description
1 polymer ?
#
loop_
_entity_poly.entity_id
_entity_poly.type
_entity_poly.pdbx_seq_one_letter_code
_entity_poly.pdbx_strand_id
1 'polypeptide(L)'
;MMRMHKLYHRLTLLSLSSPLSLPSNPSLLPLAPPLPFTLRYRTAANFALMSTSRFSNLAPLAAVSTEDSAGGASNGSVSSSSAADTFNQYEDDSTLGVGYRVPPPVIRDIVDAPPVPALTFSPHRDKIIFLKRRALPPLTELARPEEKLAGIRIDGHCNSRSRMSFYTGLGIHQILPDGTLGPEVEVRGFPEGAKINFVTWSPDARHLSFSIRVNEEDNNTSKLRVWIADVETGNARPLFQSPDVHLNAVFENYVWVDNSTLLVCTIPSTRGAPPKKPLVPGGPKIQSNEMKNVIQVRTYQDLLKDEYDEDLFDYYATSQLVLASLDGTTKNFGPPAVYTSLDPSPDEKYIMINSLHRPYSFIAPCGIFPKKVELWSADGKFIRELCDLPLAEDIPITSNSVRKGMRSINWRADKPSTLYWVETQDGGDAKVEVSPRDIIYSQPAEPLEGEQPVILHKLDLRYGGISWCDDSLAFVYESWFKTRRIRTWVISPGSEDVPPRILFDRSSEDVYSDPGSPMLRRTQAGTYVIAKIKKGGDEGRYILLKGSGATPEGNIPFLDLFDIHTGNKERIWESDKEKYFETVVALMSDQEEGDLQLDRLKILISKESKTENTQYYFVSWPDAKRVKVTNFPHPYPQLASLQKEMIRYQRKDGVQLTATLYLPPGYNPSTDGPLPCLVWSYPGEFKSKDAASQVRGSPNEFAGIGSTSPLLWLAQRFAILSGPTIPIIGEGKEEANDSYVEQLVASAEAAVEEVIRRGVAHPKKIAVGGHSYGAFMTANLLAHAPHLFCCGIARSGAYNRTLTPFGFQNEDRTLWEATNTYVEMSPFMSASKIKKPILLIHGEEDNNPGTLTMQTGFSAL
;
A
#
# COMPACT_ATOMS: atom_id res chain seq x y z
N MET A 1 13.76 8.59 1.85
CA MET A 1 12.33 8.23 1.88
C MET A 1 11.69 8.75 3.17
N MET A 2 10.83 9.78 3.11
CA MET A 2 9.93 10.09 4.23
C MET A 2 8.79 9.06 4.27
N ARG A 3 8.69 8.28 5.36
CA ARG A 3 7.45 7.57 5.69
C ARG A 3 6.47 8.57 6.32
N MET A 4 5.83 9.41 5.51
CA MET A 4 4.58 10.02 5.95
C MET A 4 3.59 8.90 6.26
N HIS A 5 3.09 8.84 7.49
CA HIS A 5 2.09 7.85 7.89
C HIS A 5 0.77 8.14 7.15
N LYS A 6 0.54 7.46 6.03
CA LYS A 6 -0.75 7.43 5.33
C LYS A 6 -1.82 6.84 6.26
N LEU A 7 -2.56 7.70 6.94
CA LEU A 7 -3.82 7.33 7.59
C LEU A 7 -4.92 7.40 6.54
N TYR A 8 -5.37 6.22 6.12
CA TYR A 8 -6.36 5.93 5.08
C TYR A 8 -5.93 6.21 3.61
N HIS A 9 -6.53 5.45 2.69
CA HIS A 9 -6.06 5.26 1.31
C HIS A 9 -6.73 6.22 0.32
N ARG A 10 -5.99 7.23 -0.17
CA ARG A 10 -6.14 7.83 -1.53
C ARG A 10 -4.75 8.25 -2.07
N LEU A 11 -4.67 8.65 -3.36
CA LEU A 11 -3.53 8.68 -4.33
C LEU A 11 -3.65 7.50 -5.32
N THR A 12 -3.51 7.59 -6.66
CA THR A 12 -2.73 8.43 -7.62
C THR A 12 -3.43 8.50 -9.01
N LEU A 13 -3.21 9.40 -9.99
CA LEU A 13 -2.40 10.63 -10.20
C LEU A 13 -2.91 11.41 -11.46
N LEU A 14 -3.32 12.69 -11.32
CA LEU A 14 -3.19 13.80 -12.32
C LEU A 14 -4.01 13.81 -13.65
N SER A 15 -4.13 15.00 -14.28
CA SER A 15 -5.16 15.42 -15.28
C SER A 15 -4.65 16.57 -16.20
N LEU A 16 -5.17 16.83 -17.43
CA LEU A 16 -4.77 17.93 -18.39
C LEU A 16 -5.26 17.86 -19.89
N SER A 17 -5.90 18.95 -20.40
CA SER A 17 -6.54 19.40 -21.68
C SER A 17 -5.65 19.50 -22.96
N SER A 18 -6.11 19.53 -24.24
CA SER A 18 -7.06 20.39 -25.07
C SER A 18 -6.44 21.74 -25.54
N PRO A 19 -6.95 22.54 -26.54
CA PRO A 19 -8.26 22.55 -27.26
C PRO A 19 -8.26 22.92 -28.81
N LEU A 20 -9.45 23.29 -29.36
CA LEU A 20 -9.78 23.93 -30.68
C LEU A 20 -9.93 23.03 -31.95
N SER A 21 -10.87 23.21 -32.90
CA SER A 21 -12.11 24.05 -32.94
C SER A 21 -13.08 23.77 -34.12
N LEU A 22 -14.40 23.63 -33.84
CA LEU A 22 -15.57 23.98 -34.71
C LEU A 22 -15.79 23.17 -36.05
N PRO A 23 -16.92 23.31 -36.78
CA PRO A 23 -18.23 22.72 -36.38
C PRO A 23 -19.06 22.07 -37.54
N SER A 24 -20.04 21.20 -37.24
CA SER A 24 -21.33 21.10 -37.98
C SER A 24 -22.35 20.15 -37.33
N ASN A 25 -23.63 20.36 -37.65
CA ASN A 25 -24.86 19.70 -37.17
C ASN A 25 -25.90 19.85 -38.32
N PRO A 26 -27.10 19.20 -38.37
CA PRO A 26 -27.64 18.01 -37.68
C PRO A 26 -28.02 16.88 -38.70
N SER A 27 -28.78 15.80 -38.38
CA SER A 27 -30.27 15.78 -38.48
C SER A 27 -30.91 14.39 -38.24
N LEU A 28 -32.07 14.36 -37.56
CA LEU A 28 -33.28 13.51 -37.73
C LEU A 28 -33.13 11.95 -37.78
N LEU A 29 -33.62 11.15 -36.82
CA LEU A 29 -35.04 10.78 -36.51
C LEU A 29 -35.87 10.20 -37.69
N PRO A 30 -36.85 9.30 -37.46
CA PRO A 30 -36.81 8.01 -36.72
C PRO A 30 -37.64 6.89 -37.44
N LEU A 31 -37.89 5.71 -36.81
CA LEU A 31 -39.21 5.01 -36.72
C LEU A 31 -39.10 3.57 -36.12
N ALA A 32 -40.24 2.94 -35.80
CA ALA A 32 -40.36 1.70 -35.00
C ALA A 32 -41.22 0.59 -35.71
N PRO A 33 -41.63 -0.58 -35.10
CA PRO A 33 -41.34 -1.92 -35.65
C PRO A 33 -42.51 -2.61 -36.41
N PRO A 34 -43.42 -3.51 -35.92
CA PRO A 34 -43.55 -4.26 -34.65
C PRO A 34 -43.71 -5.82 -34.73
N LEU A 35 -43.13 -6.55 -33.76
CA LEU A 35 -43.61 -7.85 -33.22
C LEU A 35 -43.57 -9.10 -34.18
N PRO A 36 -44.17 -10.28 -33.86
CA PRO A 36 -43.42 -11.36 -33.18
C PRO A 36 -43.65 -12.78 -33.77
N PHE A 37 -43.03 -13.84 -33.21
CA PHE A 37 -43.68 -15.16 -33.07
C PHE A 37 -43.00 -16.08 -32.02
N THR A 38 -43.73 -17.09 -31.55
CA THR A 38 -43.37 -18.01 -30.45
C THR A 38 -43.56 -19.48 -30.84
N LEU A 39 -42.71 -20.41 -30.33
CA LEU A 39 -43.01 -21.75 -29.76
C LEU A 39 -41.65 -22.48 -29.52
N ARG A 40 -41.29 -22.94 -28.30
CA ARG A 40 -41.69 -24.15 -27.53
C ARG A 40 -40.94 -25.47 -27.88
N TYR A 41 -40.14 -25.97 -26.93
CA TYR A 41 -39.78 -27.38 -26.63
C TYR A 41 -39.11 -28.22 -27.77
N ARG A 42 -38.26 -29.24 -27.52
CA ARG A 42 -38.08 -30.15 -26.36
C ARG A 42 -36.65 -30.78 -26.36
N THR A 43 -36.29 -31.43 -25.24
CA THR A 43 -35.27 -32.49 -25.00
C THR A 43 -34.84 -33.35 -26.23
N ALA A 44 -33.63 -33.94 -26.36
CA ALA A 44 -32.76 -34.57 -25.35
C ALA A 44 -31.31 -34.90 -25.83
N ALA A 45 -30.42 -35.22 -24.86
CA ALA A 45 -29.28 -36.17 -24.85
C ALA A 45 -28.30 -36.37 -26.03
N ASN A 46 -27.00 -36.20 -25.71
CA ASN A 46 -25.77 -36.95 -26.09
C ASN A 46 -25.71 -37.76 -27.41
N PHE A 47 -24.62 -37.57 -28.18
CA PHE A 47 -23.82 -38.70 -28.72
C PHE A 47 -22.33 -38.34 -28.95
N ALA A 48 -21.52 -39.37 -29.20
CA ALA A 48 -20.06 -39.44 -29.05
C ALA A 48 -19.17 -38.61 -30.02
N LEU A 49 -17.90 -38.43 -29.62
CA LEU A 49 -16.79 -38.07 -30.50
C LEU A 49 -16.24 -39.28 -31.29
N MET A 50 -15.68 -39.00 -32.46
CA MET A 50 -14.56 -39.72 -33.08
C MET A 50 -13.47 -38.67 -33.42
N SER A 51 -12.19 -38.85 -33.06
CA SER A 51 -11.14 -39.58 -33.79
C SER A 51 -10.82 -38.95 -35.15
N THR A 52 -9.58 -38.64 -35.58
CA THR A 52 -8.21 -39.04 -35.15
C THR A 52 -7.25 -37.80 -35.29
N SER A 53 -5.90 -37.79 -35.21
CA SER A 53 -4.85 -38.83 -35.26
C SER A 53 -3.47 -38.34 -34.74
N ARG A 54 -2.64 -39.29 -34.24
CA ARG A 54 -1.18 -39.51 -34.51
C ARG A 54 -0.15 -38.36 -34.28
N PHE A 55 1.09 -38.60 -33.81
CA PHE A 55 1.79 -39.84 -33.42
C PHE A 55 2.90 -39.60 -32.37
N SER A 56 2.88 -40.41 -31.30
CA SER A 56 3.98 -41.07 -30.56
C SER A 56 5.46 -40.61 -30.66
N ASN A 57 6.15 -40.60 -29.50
CA ASN A 57 7.14 -41.66 -29.18
C ASN A 57 7.69 -41.59 -27.74
N LEU A 58 7.50 -42.67 -26.97
CA LEU A 58 8.48 -43.37 -26.09
C LEU A 58 7.74 -44.38 -25.19
N ALA A 59 8.40 -45.48 -24.82
CA ALA A 59 7.79 -46.56 -24.02
C ALA A 59 8.71 -46.97 -22.83
N PRO A 60 8.15 -47.34 -21.67
CA PRO A 60 8.91 -47.84 -20.54
C PRO A 60 9.23 -49.35 -20.68
N LEU A 61 10.34 -49.79 -20.09
CA LEU A 61 10.74 -51.20 -19.99
C LEU A 61 10.47 -51.72 -18.57
N ALA A 62 9.78 -52.86 -18.48
CA ALA A 62 9.67 -53.64 -17.24
C ALA A 62 9.35 -55.11 -17.53
N ALA A 63 10.29 -56.01 -17.22
CA ALA A 63 10.05 -57.40 -16.84
C ALA A 63 11.37 -58.04 -16.37
N VAL A 64 11.34 -58.78 -15.27
CA VAL A 64 12.36 -59.75 -14.85
C VAL A 64 11.66 -61.10 -14.68
N SER A 65 12.34 -62.20 -14.98
CA SER A 65 11.78 -63.56 -14.92
C SER A 65 12.69 -64.51 -14.15
N THR A 66 12.08 -65.34 -13.29
CA THR A 66 12.55 -66.68 -12.86
C THR A 66 13.88 -66.75 -12.06
N GLU A 67 14.07 -67.61 -11.05
CA GLU A 67 13.21 -68.67 -10.51
C GLU A 67 13.59 -69.09 -9.07
N ASP A 68 12.88 -70.12 -8.57
CA ASP A 68 13.25 -71.05 -7.51
C ASP A 68 13.03 -70.71 -6.02
N SER A 69 13.21 -71.72 -5.15
CA SER A 69 12.20 -72.08 -4.14
C SER A 69 12.70 -72.67 -2.80
N ALA A 70 11.74 -73.08 -1.95
CA ALA A 70 11.85 -73.55 -0.54
C ALA A 70 12.23 -72.48 0.52
N GLY A 71 11.85 -72.60 1.81
CA GLY A 71 10.90 -73.53 2.45
C GLY A 71 11.41 -74.12 3.79
N GLY A 72 10.82 -73.75 4.93
CA GLY A 72 11.12 -74.41 6.23
C GLY A 72 10.91 -73.57 7.49
N ALA A 73 10.14 -74.09 8.45
CA ALA A 73 9.67 -73.44 9.67
C ALA A 73 10.68 -73.35 10.85
N SER A 74 10.34 -72.54 11.87
CA SER A 74 10.23 -72.89 13.32
C SER A 74 10.95 -72.03 14.40
N ASN A 75 10.13 -71.61 15.39
CA ASN A 75 10.29 -71.48 16.86
C ASN A 75 11.53 -70.85 17.56
N GLY A 76 11.22 -69.98 18.55
CA GLY A 76 12.11 -69.50 19.67
C GLY A 76 12.06 -67.97 19.84
N SER A 77 11.64 -67.28 20.92
CA SER A 77 11.57 -67.52 22.40
C SER A 77 12.93 -67.39 23.10
N VAL A 78 13.18 -66.61 24.19
CA VAL A 78 12.35 -65.82 25.15
C VAL A 78 13.21 -64.65 25.75
N SER A 79 12.59 -63.59 26.32
CA SER A 79 13.13 -62.65 27.35
C SER A 79 14.33 -61.72 27.01
N SER A 80 14.54 -60.54 27.63
CA SER A 80 13.67 -59.65 28.45
C SER A 80 14.31 -58.26 28.68
N SER A 81 13.45 -57.24 28.88
CA SER A 81 13.67 -56.01 29.68
C SER A 81 14.91 -55.11 29.45
N SER A 82 14.69 -53.95 28.81
CA SER A 82 15.20 -52.63 29.25
C SER A 82 14.34 -51.51 28.64
N ALA A 83 14.26 -50.33 29.26
CA ALA A 83 13.38 -49.24 28.82
C ALA A 83 14.14 -48.14 28.04
N ALA A 84 13.68 -47.85 26.82
CA ALA A 84 14.06 -46.68 26.02
C ALA A 84 13.02 -46.41 24.90
N ASP A 85 13.17 -45.26 24.24
CA ASP A 85 12.72 -44.96 22.87
C ASP A 85 11.23 -45.03 22.51
N THR A 86 10.48 -44.02 22.98
CA THR A 86 9.35 -43.46 22.19
C THR A 86 9.89 -42.62 21.02
N PHE A 87 10.48 -43.27 20.02
CA PHE A 87 10.85 -42.69 18.73
C PHE A 87 10.62 -43.70 17.60
N ASN A 88 9.46 -43.60 16.94
CA ASN A 88 9.30 -43.71 15.47
C ASN A 88 7.82 -43.80 15.05
N GLN A 89 7.35 -42.77 14.34
CA GLN A 89 6.33 -42.93 13.31
C GLN A 89 6.44 -41.78 12.29
N TYR A 90 7.59 -41.76 11.58
CA TYR A 90 7.86 -40.86 10.45
C TYR A 90 8.49 -41.64 9.29
N GLU A 91 7.74 -42.60 8.75
CA GLU A 91 8.05 -43.24 7.46
C GLU A 91 6.81 -43.22 6.56
N ASP A 92 6.77 -42.25 5.64
CA ASP A 92 6.83 -42.51 4.20
C ASP A 92 7.03 -41.18 3.45
N ASP A 93 8.28 -40.74 3.30
CA ASP A 93 8.66 -39.57 2.48
C ASP A 93 9.28 -40.03 1.14
N SER A 94 8.65 -41.02 0.50
CA SER A 94 9.04 -41.52 -0.83
C SER A 94 8.19 -40.96 -1.99
N THR A 95 7.10 -40.24 -1.69
CA THR A 95 6.34 -39.46 -2.68
C THR A 95 6.45 -37.96 -2.40
N LEU A 96 6.64 -37.16 -3.46
CA LEU A 96 6.47 -35.71 -3.41
C LEU A 96 4.97 -35.40 -3.25
N GLY A 97 4.46 -35.55 -2.02
CA GLY A 97 3.04 -35.46 -1.68
C GLY A 97 2.37 -34.22 -2.28
N VAL A 98 1.39 -34.47 -3.16
CA VAL A 98 0.80 -33.50 -4.10
C VAL A 98 -0.25 -32.60 -3.43
N GLY A 99 0.08 -32.06 -2.25
CA GLY A 99 -0.83 -31.26 -1.42
C GLY A 99 -0.10 -30.30 -0.49
N TYR A 100 -0.85 -29.37 0.10
CA TYR A 100 -0.30 -28.37 1.01
C TYR A 100 0.30 -29.02 2.28
N ARG A 101 1.64 -29.03 2.38
CA ARG A 101 2.34 -29.43 3.61
C ARG A 101 2.11 -28.37 4.71
N VAL A 102 1.61 -28.79 5.87
CA VAL A 102 1.41 -27.92 7.05
C VAL A 102 2.76 -27.70 7.76
N PRO A 103 3.12 -26.47 8.16
CA PRO A 103 4.36 -26.24 8.91
C PRO A 103 4.30 -26.83 10.33
N PRO A 104 5.46 -27.04 10.99
CA PRO A 104 5.50 -27.47 12.39
C PRO A 104 4.60 -26.59 13.30
N PRO A 105 3.91 -27.16 14.31
CA PRO A 105 2.94 -26.41 15.12
C PRO A 105 3.48 -25.10 15.68
N VAL A 106 4.72 -25.10 16.20
CA VAL A 106 5.38 -23.90 16.73
C VAL A 106 5.49 -22.73 15.74
N ILE A 107 5.53 -22.99 14.42
CA ILE A 107 5.48 -21.97 13.36
C ILE A 107 4.03 -21.62 13.03
N ARG A 108 3.15 -22.62 12.83
CA ARG A 108 1.72 -22.40 12.54
C ARG A 108 1.08 -21.50 13.58
N ASP A 109 1.32 -21.78 14.86
CA ASP A 109 0.69 -21.09 15.98
C ASP A 109 1.20 -19.64 16.14
N ILE A 110 2.32 -19.26 15.50
CA ILE A 110 2.78 -17.86 15.34
C ILE A 110 2.06 -17.19 14.15
N VAL A 111 1.84 -17.93 13.07
CA VAL A 111 1.28 -17.43 11.81
C VAL A 111 -0.24 -17.22 11.89
N ASP A 112 -0.94 -18.09 12.62
CA ASP A 112 -2.39 -18.02 12.85
C ASP A 112 -2.76 -17.15 14.05
N ALA A 113 -1.77 -16.60 14.79
CA ALA A 113 -1.97 -15.72 15.93
C ALA A 113 -2.85 -14.50 15.56
N PRO A 114 -3.93 -14.20 16.31
CA PRO A 114 -4.80 -13.07 16.01
C PRO A 114 -4.05 -11.72 15.99
N PRO A 115 -4.11 -10.95 14.89
CA PRO A 115 -3.48 -9.64 14.83
C PRO A 115 -4.21 -8.65 15.74
N VAL A 116 -3.45 -7.70 16.29
CA VAL A 116 -4.01 -6.58 17.08
C VAL A 116 -5.11 -5.86 16.25
N PRO A 117 -6.28 -5.54 16.84
CA PRO A 117 -7.35 -4.82 16.14
C PRO A 117 -6.87 -3.51 15.53
N ALA A 118 -7.40 -3.15 14.36
CA ALA A 118 -7.18 -1.80 13.84
C ALA A 118 -8.07 -0.80 14.60
N LEU A 119 -7.56 0.40 14.86
CA LEU A 119 -8.23 1.41 15.68
C LEU A 119 -8.76 2.55 14.79
N THR A 120 -9.99 2.97 15.05
CA THR A 120 -10.55 4.24 14.55
C THR A 120 -11.29 4.98 15.66
N PHE A 121 -11.42 6.29 15.55
CA PHE A 121 -11.96 7.18 16.59
C PHE A 121 -13.16 7.93 16.06
N SER A 122 -14.11 8.25 16.93
CA SER A 122 -15.23 9.12 16.57
C SER A 122 -14.72 10.50 16.13
N PRO A 123 -15.49 11.21 15.27
CA PRO A 123 -15.38 12.65 15.06
C PRO A 123 -15.16 13.47 16.33
N HIS A 124 -15.73 13.01 17.46
CA HIS A 124 -15.69 13.70 18.75
C HIS A 124 -14.58 13.24 19.71
N ARG A 125 -13.73 12.28 19.31
CA ARG A 125 -12.66 11.66 20.14
C ARG A 125 -13.11 11.07 21.47
N ASP A 126 -14.41 10.95 21.67
CA ASP A 126 -15.08 10.39 22.84
C ASP A 126 -15.25 8.88 22.75
N LYS A 127 -15.11 8.28 21.55
CA LYS A 127 -15.27 6.85 21.30
C LYS A 127 -14.15 6.30 20.44
N ILE A 128 -13.87 5.02 20.60
CA ILE A 128 -12.89 4.24 19.84
C ILE A 128 -13.53 2.94 19.36
N ILE A 129 -13.18 2.48 18.16
CA ILE A 129 -13.61 1.19 17.62
C ILE A 129 -12.41 0.27 17.45
N PHE A 130 -12.53 -0.95 17.97
CA PHE A 130 -11.65 -2.07 17.69
C PHE A 130 -12.21 -2.84 16.50
N LEU A 131 -11.57 -2.66 15.34
CA LEU A 131 -11.88 -3.37 14.11
C LEU A 131 -11.22 -4.76 14.18
N LYS A 132 -12.00 -5.81 14.48
CA LYS A 132 -11.53 -7.19 14.72
C LYS A 132 -11.03 -7.79 13.38
N ARG A 133 -9.90 -8.51 13.40
CA ARG A 133 -9.19 -8.99 12.19
C ARG A 133 -8.71 -10.43 12.33
N ARG A 134 -8.51 -11.10 11.19
CA ARG A 134 -7.83 -12.40 11.05
C ARG A 134 -6.46 -12.21 10.39
N ALA A 135 -5.49 -13.08 10.72
CA ALA A 135 -4.11 -12.99 10.22
C ALA A 135 -4.01 -13.23 8.70
N LEU A 136 -4.61 -14.33 8.22
CA LEU A 136 -4.60 -14.73 6.80
C LEU A 136 -6.02 -14.96 6.26
N PRO A 137 -6.37 -14.50 5.05
CA PRO A 137 -7.59 -14.92 4.37
C PRO A 137 -7.50 -16.40 3.99
N PRO A 138 -8.62 -17.15 3.92
CA PRO A 138 -8.60 -18.52 3.43
C PRO A 138 -8.30 -18.56 1.93
N LEU A 139 -7.78 -19.71 1.44
CA LEU A 139 -7.41 -19.88 0.03
C LEU A 139 -8.59 -19.67 -0.94
N THR A 140 -9.84 -19.86 -0.49
CA THR A 140 -11.07 -19.57 -1.25
C THR A 140 -11.31 -18.08 -1.51
N GLU A 141 -10.65 -17.15 -0.79
CA GLU A 141 -10.60 -15.73 -1.21
C GLU A 141 -9.54 -15.49 -2.29
N LEU A 142 -8.47 -16.29 -2.28
CA LEU A 142 -7.32 -16.12 -3.16
C LEU A 142 -7.55 -16.78 -4.53
N ALA A 143 -8.22 -17.93 -4.57
CA ALA A 143 -8.50 -18.70 -5.79
C ALA A 143 -9.70 -18.20 -6.63
N ARG A 144 -10.30 -17.05 -6.27
CA ARG A 144 -11.43 -16.46 -7.00
C ARG A 144 -11.04 -16.04 -8.43
N PRO A 145 -11.93 -16.19 -9.43
CA PRO A 145 -11.76 -15.57 -10.74
C PRO A 145 -11.59 -14.05 -10.63
N GLU A 146 -10.69 -13.49 -11.45
CA GLU A 146 -10.40 -12.05 -11.51
C GLU A 146 -10.49 -11.56 -12.96
N GLU A 147 -11.30 -10.55 -13.20
CA GLU A 147 -11.31 -9.81 -14.47
C GLU A 147 -10.16 -8.80 -14.44
N LYS A 148 -9.25 -8.90 -15.42
CA LYS A 148 -7.99 -8.13 -15.49
C LYS A 148 -8.09 -7.10 -16.61
N LEU A 149 -8.43 -5.87 -16.23
CA LEU A 149 -8.84 -4.79 -17.13
C LEU A 149 -8.18 -3.48 -16.71
N ALA A 150 -7.64 -2.71 -17.66
CA ALA A 150 -7.09 -1.37 -17.43
C ALA A 150 -6.07 -1.23 -16.27
N GLY A 151 -5.28 -2.27 -15.98
CA GLY A 151 -4.33 -2.28 -14.85
C GLY A 151 -4.99 -2.50 -13.49
N ILE A 152 -6.25 -2.93 -13.46
CA ILE A 152 -7.01 -3.25 -12.24
C ILE A 152 -7.58 -4.67 -12.30
N ARG A 153 -7.86 -5.23 -11.12
CA ARG A 153 -8.44 -6.56 -10.96
C ARG A 153 -9.76 -6.52 -10.20
N ILE A 154 -10.77 -7.15 -10.77
CA ILE A 154 -12.17 -7.07 -10.36
C ILE A 154 -12.70 -8.49 -10.07
N ASP A 155 -13.31 -8.69 -8.90
CA ASP A 155 -14.20 -9.83 -8.65
C ASP A 155 -15.54 -9.48 -9.29
N GLY A 156 -15.80 -10.06 -10.47
CA GLY A 156 -16.98 -9.77 -11.28
C GLY A 156 -18.29 -10.22 -10.64
N HIS A 157 -18.26 -11.14 -9.68
CA HIS A 157 -19.45 -11.55 -8.94
C HIS A 157 -19.81 -10.55 -7.83
N CYS A 158 -18.82 -10.20 -7.02
CA CYS A 158 -18.95 -9.20 -5.95
C CYS A 158 -19.12 -7.77 -6.49
N ASN A 159 -18.74 -7.54 -7.76
CA ASN A 159 -18.59 -6.24 -8.43
C ASN A 159 -17.65 -5.28 -7.67
N SER A 160 -16.50 -5.82 -7.24
CA SER A 160 -15.54 -5.12 -6.39
C SER A 160 -14.10 -5.33 -6.83
N ARG A 161 -13.14 -4.62 -6.23
CA ARG A 161 -11.73 -5.07 -6.25
C ARG A 161 -11.64 -6.51 -5.77
N SER A 162 -10.88 -7.34 -6.47
CA SER A 162 -10.73 -8.77 -6.16
C SER A 162 -9.97 -9.06 -4.86
N ARG A 163 -9.02 -8.20 -4.48
CA ARG A 163 -8.14 -8.37 -3.32
C ARG A 163 -8.49 -7.42 -2.19
N MET A 164 -9.58 -7.72 -1.48
CA MET A 164 -10.09 -6.93 -0.35
C MET A 164 -9.94 -7.64 1.00
N SER A 165 -9.03 -7.15 1.85
CA SER A 165 -9.02 -7.49 3.28
C SER A 165 -10.31 -7.06 3.95
N PHE A 166 -10.79 -7.81 4.95
CA PHE A 166 -12.02 -7.54 5.68
C PHE A 166 -11.83 -7.63 7.19
N TYR A 167 -12.74 -7.00 7.92
CA TYR A 167 -12.90 -7.13 9.37
C TYR A 167 -13.91 -8.23 9.70
N THR A 168 -13.75 -8.87 10.86
CA THR A 168 -14.59 -9.98 11.35
C THR A 168 -15.54 -9.57 12.48
N GLY A 169 -15.58 -8.28 12.82
CA GLY A 169 -16.44 -7.72 13.87
C GLY A 169 -15.98 -6.31 14.27
N LEU A 170 -16.85 -5.57 14.95
CA LEU A 170 -16.62 -4.19 15.38
C LEU A 170 -16.99 -4.08 16.87
N GLY A 171 -16.04 -3.70 17.71
CA GLY A 171 -16.28 -3.39 19.12
C GLY A 171 -16.15 -1.89 19.38
N ILE A 172 -17.22 -1.22 19.80
CA ILE A 172 -17.22 0.21 20.14
C ILE A 172 -16.97 0.36 21.64
N HIS A 173 -16.06 1.26 22.03
CA HIS A 173 -15.86 1.65 23.42
C HIS A 173 -16.00 3.17 23.58
N GLN A 174 -16.72 3.60 24.61
CA GLN A 174 -16.64 4.96 25.12
C GLN A 174 -15.27 5.17 25.79
N ILE A 175 -14.60 6.29 25.49
CA ILE A 175 -13.45 6.79 26.23
C ILE A 175 -13.99 7.57 27.44
N LEU A 176 -13.58 7.16 28.64
CA LEU A 176 -14.04 7.74 29.89
C LEU A 176 -13.19 8.97 30.29
N PRO A 177 -13.69 9.88 31.16
CA PRO A 177 -12.99 11.11 31.53
C PRO A 177 -11.61 10.88 32.19
N ASP A 178 -11.42 9.74 32.84
CA ASP A 178 -10.13 9.35 33.44
C ASP A 178 -9.11 8.82 32.42
N GLY A 179 -9.52 8.59 31.16
CA GLY A 179 -8.72 8.03 30.08
C GLY A 179 -8.84 6.51 29.91
N THR A 180 -9.65 5.82 30.71
CA THR A 180 -9.94 4.38 30.51
C THR A 180 -11.01 4.16 29.44
N LEU A 181 -11.27 2.89 29.10
CA LEU A 181 -12.35 2.51 28.19
C LEU A 181 -13.54 1.93 28.96
N GLY A 182 -14.75 2.32 28.56
CA GLY A 182 -15.99 1.68 28.99
C GLY A 182 -16.16 0.27 28.41
N PRO A 183 -17.26 -0.42 28.76
CA PRO A 183 -17.57 -1.74 28.21
C PRO A 183 -17.68 -1.74 26.68
N GLU A 184 -17.43 -2.89 26.06
CA GLU A 184 -17.57 -3.07 24.61
C GLU A 184 -19.05 -3.13 24.21
N VAL A 185 -19.48 -2.17 23.39
CA VAL A 185 -20.72 -2.27 22.59
C VAL A 185 -20.35 -2.94 21.27
N GLU A 186 -20.51 -4.26 21.22
CA GLU A 186 -20.30 -5.04 19.99
C GLU A 186 -21.42 -4.78 18.97
N VAL A 187 -21.05 -4.47 17.72
CA VAL A 187 -22.01 -4.25 16.64
C VAL A 187 -22.63 -5.58 16.19
N ARG A 188 -23.96 -5.63 16.12
CA ARG A 188 -24.78 -6.85 15.89
C ARG A 188 -25.85 -6.60 14.82
N GLY A 189 -26.57 -7.65 14.40
CA GLY A 189 -27.71 -7.55 13.47
C GLY A 189 -27.37 -7.80 12.00
N PHE A 190 -26.08 -7.83 11.63
CA PHE A 190 -25.63 -8.36 10.35
C PHE A 190 -25.52 -9.90 10.37
N PRO A 191 -25.51 -10.58 9.21
CA PRO A 191 -25.44 -12.05 9.15
C PRO A 191 -24.15 -12.65 9.72
N GLU A 192 -24.22 -13.89 10.19
CA GLU A 192 -23.03 -14.65 10.58
C GLU A 192 -22.07 -14.84 9.39
N GLY A 193 -20.76 -14.87 9.66
CA GLY A 193 -19.74 -14.97 8.61
C GLY A 193 -19.54 -13.70 7.76
N ALA A 194 -20.22 -12.60 8.09
CA ALA A 194 -20.08 -11.30 7.42
C ALA A 194 -18.62 -10.82 7.32
N LYS A 195 -18.22 -10.45 6.10
CA LYS A 195 -16.94 -9.79 5.82
C LYS A 195 -17.17 -8.29 5.74
N ILE A 196 -16.71 -7.57 6.77
CA ILE A 196 -16.97 -6.13 6.94
C ILE A 196 -15.89 -5.30 6.25
N ASN A 197 -16.29 -4.31 5.47
CA ASN A 197 -15.43 -3.43 4.68
C ASN A 197 -15.83 -1.95 4.81
N PHE A 198 -14.91 -1.05 4.43
CA PHE A 198 -15.14 0.41 4.29
C PHE A 198 -15.81 1.10 5.50
N VAL A 199 -15.47 0.70 6.73
CA VAL A 199 -16.05 1.29 7.95
C VAL A 199 -15.69 2.78 8.06
N THR A 200 -16.70 3.65 8.11
CA THR A 200 -16.58 5.10 8.33
C THR A 200 -17.60 5.59 9.38
N TRP A 201 -17.33 6.75 9.97
CA TRP A 201 -18.26 7.44 10.86
C TRP A 201 -19.07 8.50 10.09
N SER A 202 -20.33 8.65 10.46
CA SER A 202 -21.11 9.89 10.22
C SER A 202 -20.43 11.11 10.85
N PRO A 203 -20.62 12.33 10.32
CA PRO A 203 -19.97 13.53 10.86
C PRO A 203 -20.31 13.86 12.33
N ASP A 204 -21.53 13.53 12.81
CA ASP A 204 -21.99 13.68 14.21
C ASP A 204 -21.63 12.50 15.14
N ALA A 205 -20.91 11.50 14.63
CA ALA A 205 -20.52 10.29 15.33
C ALA A 205 -21.65 9.37 15.85
N ARG A 206 -22.92 9.59 15.48
CA ARG A 206 -24.06 8.76 15.95
C ARG A 206 -24.24 7.45 15.18
N HIS A 207 -23.75 7.43 13.95
CA HIS A 207 -23.88 6.29 13.03
C HIS A 207 -22.54 5.86 12.46
N LEU A 208 -22.39 4.56 12.22
CA LEU A 208 -21.34 3.97 11.39
C LEU A 208 -21.95 3.53 10.07
N SER A 209 -21.26 3.80 8.95
CA SER A 209 -21.54 3.13 7.68
C SER A 209 -20.41 2.17 7.35
N PHE A 210 -20.78 1.00 6.82
CA PHE A 210 -19.85 -0.05 6.39
C PHE A 210 -20.49 -0.88 5.28
N SER A 211 -19.69 -1.62 4.53
CA SER A 211 -20.20 -2.59 3.56
C SER A 211 -20.00 -4.03 4.05
N ILE A 212 -20.90 -4.92 3.62
CA ILE A 212 -20.86 -6.34 3.97
C ILE A 212 -20.96 -7.18 2.69
N ARG A 213 -20.18 -8.26 2.65
CA ARG A 213 -20.44 -9.44 1.80
C ARG A 213 -20.40 -10.72 2.63
N VAL A 214 -21.16 -11.74 2.26
CA VAL A 214 -21.20 -13.07 2.89
C VAL A 214 -20.79 -14.16 1.91
N ASN A 215 -20.28 -15.28 2.40
CA ASN A 215 -20.13 -16.47 1.56
C ASN A 215 -21.51 -17.03 1.19
N GLU A 216 -21.61 -17.57 -0.02
CA GLU A 216 -22.78 -18.28 -0.54
C GLU A 216 -22.40 -19.77 -0.75
N GLU A 217 -23.39 -20.66 -0.83
CA GLU A 217 -23.20 -22.12 -0.70
C GLU A 217 -22.23 -22.71 -1.74
N ASP A 218 -22.22 -22.18 -2.97
CA ASP A 218 -21.34 -22.61 -4.08
C ASP A 218 -19.87 -22.12 -3.95
N ASN A 219 -19.37 -21.86 -2.73
CA ASN A 219 -18.13 -21.11 -2.43
C ASN A 219 -18.09 -19.69 -3.02
N ASN A 220 -19.24 -19.20 -3.50
CA ASN A 220 -19.39 -17.88 -4.09
C ASN A 220 -19.54 -16.81 -2.98
N THR A 221 -19.81 -15.56 -3.33
CA THR A 221 -19.98 -14.49 -2.34
C THR A 221 -20.87 -13.37 -2.84
N SER A 222 -21.75 -12.92 -1.94
CA SER A 222 -22.73 -11.89 -2.24
C SER A 222 -22.07 -10.59 -2.71
N LYS A 223 -22.75 -9.89 -3.62
CA LYS A 223 -22.44 -8.48 -3.91
C LYS A 223 -22.47 -7.66 -2.62
N LEU A 224 -21.64 -6.62 -2.56
CA LEU A 224 -21.56 -5.79 -1.37
C LEU A 224 -22.87 -4.99 -1.20
N ARG A 225 -23.38 -4.94 0.02
CA ARG A 225 -24.48 -4.03 0.42
C ARG A 225 -23.98 -3.08 1.49
N VAL A 226 -24.49 -1.84 1.49
CA VAL A 226 -24.18 -0.84 2.54
C VAL A 226 -25.08 -1.09 3.75
N TRP A 227 -24.48 -1.05 4.93
CA TRP A 227 -25.09 -1.21 6.24
C TRP A 227 -24.80 0.01 7.11
N ILE A 228 -25.74 0.33 7.99
CA ILE A 228 -25.62 1.36 9.01
C ILE A 228 -25.73 0.69 10.38
N ALA A 229 -24.87 1.05 11.32
CA ALA A 229 -25.07 0.76 12.74
C ALA A 229 -25.27 2.05 13.54
N ASP A 230 -26.22 1.98 14.48
CA ASP A 230 -26.33 2.94 15.58
C ASP A 230 -25.18 2.74 16.58
N VAL A 231 -24.54 3.83 17.00
CA VAL A 231 -23.31 3.81 17.81
C VAL A 231 -23.56 3.57 19.30
N GLU A 232 -24.73 3.92 19.83
CA GLU A 232 -25.04 3.74 21.26
C GLU A 232 -25.50 2.32 21.58
N THR A 233 -26.28 1.71 20.67
CA THR A 233 -26.87 0.38 20.84
C THR A 233 -26.14 -0.74 20.10
N GLY A 234 -25.29 -0.39 19.12
CA GLY A 234 -24.59 -1.35 18.27
C GLY A 234 -25.49 -2.08 17.25
N ASN A 235 -26.76 -1.69 17.10
CA ASN A 235 -27.68 -2.36 16.18
C ASN A 235 -27.42 -1.95 14.73
N ALA A 236 -27.08 -2.92 13.87
CA ALA A 236 -26.86 -2.74 12.45
C ALA A 236 -28.04 -3.21 11.59
N ARG A 237 -28.27 -2.50 10.49
CA ARG A 237 -29.28 -2.80 9.46
C ARG A 237 -28.75 -2.41 8.06
N PRO A 238 -29.26 -2.99 6.95
CA PRO A 238 -28.96 -2.49 5.63
C PRO A 238 -29.45 -1.03 5.47
N LEU A 239 -28.73 -0.24 4.69
CA LEU A 239 -29.14 1.12 4.31
C LEU A 239 -30.34 1.08 3.35
N PHE A 240 -30.23 0.26 2.31
CA PHE A 240 -31.28 0.10 1.31
C PHE A 240 -32.29 -0.98 1.74
N GLN A 241 -33.57 -0.62 1.74
CA GLN A 241 -34.67 -1.55 2.07
C GLN A 241 -34.80 -2.68 1.03
N SER A 242 -34.58 -2.37 -0.27
CA SER A 242 -34.51 -3.41 -1.32
C SER A 242 -33.24 -4.27 -1.16
N PRO A 243 -33.34 -5.61 -1.34
CA PRO A 243 -32.20 -6.51 -1.35
C PRO A 243 -31.31 -6.34 -2.59
N ASP A 244 -31.89 -5.86 -3.70
CA ASP A 244 -31.31 -5.82 -5.05
C ASP A 244 -30.38 -4.61 -5.28
N VAL A 245 -30.41 -3.61 -4.39
CA VAL A 245 -29.49 -2.48 -4.45
C VAL A 245 -28.13 -2.90 -3.90
N HIS A 246 -27.16 -2.96 -4.80
CA HIS A 246 -25.79 -3.37 -4.53
C HIS A 246 -24.80 -2.24 -4.80
N LEU A 247 -23.75 -2.21 -3.99
CA LEU A 247 -22.60 -1.32 -4.12
C LEU A 247 -21.76 -1.73 -5.34
N ASN A 248 -21.36 -0.76 -6.18
CA ASN A 248 -20.23 -0.93 -7.07
C ASN A 248 -18.96 -0.53 -6.29
N ALA A 249 -18.03 -1.47 -6.12
CA ALA A 249 -16.81 -1.30 -5.32
C ALA A 249 -15.53 -1.48 -6.18
N VAL A 250 -15.60 -1.12 -7.46
CA VAL A 250 -14.45 -1.13 -8.39
C VAL A 250 -13.54 0.09 -8.20
N PHE A 251 -14.11 1.24 -7.84
CA PHE A 251 -13.37 2.47 -7.51
C PHE A 251 -13.85 3.08 -6.19
N GLU A 252 -14.61 4.19 -6.22
CA GLU A 252 -15.20 4.79 -5.02
C GLU A 252 -16.53 4.12 -4.66
N ASN A 253 -16.88 4.14 -3.38
CA ASN A 253 -17.92 3.33 -2.77
C ASN A 253 -19.08 4.19 -2.29
N TYR A 254 -18.81 5.07 -1.31
CA TYR A 254 -19.76 6.05 -0.80
C TYR A 254 -19.06 7.09 0.07
N VAL A 255 -19.69 8.24 0.22
CA VAL A 255 -19.29 9.32 1.14
C VAL A 255 -20.51 9.82 1.90
N TRP A 256 -20.32 10.22 3.16
CA TRP A 256 -21.32 11.03 3.87
C TRP A 256 -21.36 12.42 3.23
N VAL A 257 -22.56 12.94 3.00
CA VAL A 257 -22.76 14.32 2.51
C VAL A 257 -23.35 15.23 3.59
N ASP A 258 -23.99 14.62 4.60
CA ASP A 258 -24.45 15.23 5.85
C ASP A 258 -24.51 14.15 6.95
N ASN A 259 -25.07 14.45 8.13
CA ASN A 259 -25.20 13.53 9.27
C ASN A 259 -26.13 12.31 9.04
N SER A 260 -26.93 12.35 7.98
CA SER A 260 -28.09 11.48 7.73
C SER A 260 -28.21 10.98 6.28
N THR A 261 -27.34 11.44 5.36
CA THR A 261 -27.35 11.04 3.96
C THR A 261 -25.97 10.60 3.47
N LEU A 262 -25.96 9.52 2.70
CA LEU A 262 -24.80 9.00 1.97
C LEU A 262 -25.00 9.19 0.46
N LEU A 263 -23.97 9.64 -0.25
CA LEU A 263 -23.90 9.49 -1.71
C LEU A 263 -23.19 8.16 -2.01
N VAL A 264 -23.87 7.24 -2.70
CA VAL A 264 -23.45 5.84 -2.89
C VAL A 264 -23.28 5.49 -4.37
N CYS A 265 -22.15 4.86 -4.71
CA CYS A 265 -21.92 4.23 -6.01
C CYS A 265 -22.68 2.90 -6.10
N THR A 266 -23.85 2.89 -6.73
CA THR A 266 -24.64 1.66 -6.94
C THR A 266 -24.36 1.03 -8.30
N ILE A 267 -24.53 -0.30 -8.42
CA ILE A 267 -24.59 -0.96 -9.72
C ILE A 267 -25.85 -0.47 -10.45
N PRO A 268 -25.77 0.05 -11.69
CA PRO A 268 -26.95 0.56 -12.40
C PRO A 268 -27.99 -0.54 -12.61
N SER A 269 -29.24 -0.28 -12.21
CA SER A 269 -30.36 -1.23 -12.35
C SER A 269 -30.68 -1.60 -13.81
N THR A 270 -30.32 -0.72 -14.76
CA THR A 270 -30.46 -0.92 -16.21
C THR A 270 -29.33 -1.73 -16.85
N ARG A 271 -28.27 -2.08 -16.11
CA ARG A 271 -27.01 -2.60 -16.69
C ARG A 271 -27.15 -3.92 -17.46
N GLY A 272 -28.03 -4.82 -17.02
CA GLY A 272 -28.22 -6.13 -17.64
C GLY A 272 -27.01 -7.08 -17.52
N ALA A 273 -26.89 -8.00 -18.49
CA ALA A 273 -25.84 -9.02 -18.53
C ALA A 273 -24.51 -8.46 -19.07
N PRO A 274 -23.35 -9.05 -18.70
CA PRO A 274 -22.06 -8.61 -19.22
C PRO A 274 -21.96 -8.77 -20.75
N PRO A 275 -21.12 -7.95 -21.43
CA PRO A 275 -20.77 -8.15 -22.83
C PRO A 275 -20.33 -9.59 -23.11
N LYS A 276 -20.61 -10.07 -24.34
CA LYS A 276 -20.16 -11.39 -24.79
C LYS A 276 -18.92 -11.24 -25.66
N LYS A 277 -17.83 -11.96 -25.34
CA LYS A 277 -16.61 -11.89 -26.14
C LYS A 277 -16.89 -12.39 -27.56
N PRO A 278 -16.58 -11.62 -28.61
CA PRO A 278 -16.82 -12.04 -29.98
C PRO A 278 -15.90 -13.23 -30.34
N LEU A 279 -16.43 -14.17 -31.13
CA LEU A 279 -15.68 -15.36 -31.57
C LEU A 279 -14.57 -15.03 -32.58
N VAL A 280 -14.65 -13.85 -33.22
CA VAL A 280 -13.67 -13.32 -34.17
C VAL A 280 -13.37 -11.88 -33.73
N PRO A 281 -12.10 -11.48 -33.51
CA PRO A 281 -11.76 -10.09 -33.22
C PRO A 281 -12.17 -9.15 -34.36
N GLY A 282 -12.61 -7.92 -34.04
CA GLY A 282 -13.05 -6.93 -35.04
C GLY A 282 -11.98 -6.53 -36.06
N GLY A 283 -10.70 -6.65 -35.68
CA GLY A 283 -9.55 -6.46 -36.56
C GLY A 283 -8.22 -6.79 -35.88
N PRO A 284 -7.09 -6.69 -36.59
CA PRO A 284 -5.77 -6.73 -35.99
C PRO A 284 -5.51 -5.46 -35.16
N LYS A 285 -4.71 -5.56 -34.10
CA LYS A 285 -4.15 -4.36 -33.46
C LYS A 285 -3.17 -3.68 -34.42
N ILE A 286 -3.42 -2.43 -34.77
CA ILE A 286 -2.49 -1.62 -35.56
C ILE A 286 -1.81 -0.63 -34.61
N GLN A 287 -0.48 -0.68 -34.55
CA GLN A 287 0.35 0.35 -33.95
C GLN A 287 1.25 0.91 -35.06
N SER A 288 1.23 2.23 -35.26
CA SER A 288 2.01 2.91 -36.29
C SER A 288 2.91 3.97 -35.67
N ASN A 289 4.14 4.08 -36.19
CA ASN A 289 5.10 5.13 -35.87
C ASN A 289 5.09 6.29 -36.87
N GLU A 290 4.16 6.29 -37.85
CA GLU A 290 4.06 7.33 -38.90
C GLU A 290 3.80 8.73 -38.31
N MET A 291 3.05 8.80 -37.20
CA MET A 291 2.83 10.04 -36.44
C MET A 291 4.06 10.51 -35.66
N LYS A 292 5.11 9.70 -35.55
CA LYS A 292 6.38 9.99 -34.84
C LYS A 292 6.26 10.31 -33.34
N ASN A 293 5.11 10.02 -32.72
CA ASN A 293 4.90 10.16 -31.28
C ASN A 293 5.83 9.20 -30.51
N VAL A 294 6.68 9.75 -29.64
CA VAL A 294 7.61 8.98 -28.81
C VAL A 294 6.92 8.62 -27.49
N ILE A 295 6.20 7.50 -27.48
CA ILE A 295 5.54 6.97 -26.29
C ILE A 295 6.52 6.07 -25.53
N GLN A 296 6.92 6.48 -24.33
CA GLN A 296 7.75 5.68 -23.42
C GLN A 296 6.89 5.21 -22.25
N VAL A 297 6.48 3.94 -22.26
CA VAL A 297 5.65 3.34 -21.19
C VAL A 297 6.37 2.18 -20.51
N ARG A 298 6.14 2.03 -19.20
CA ARG A 298 6.57 0.86 -18.44
C ARG A 298 5.72 -0.36 -18.81
N THR A 299 6.24 -1.57 -18.66
CA THR A 299 5.57 -2.82 -19.05
C THR A 299 4.47 -3.21 -18.06
N TYR A 300 3.35 -2.48 -18.09
CA TYR A 300 2.19 -2.74 -17.23
C TYR A 300 1.52 -4.09 -17.53
N GLN A 301 0.90 -4.68 -16.52
CA GLN A 301 0.06 -5.88 -16.61
C GLN A 301 -1.42 -5.52 -16.46
N ASP A 302 -2.30 -6.52 -16.58
CA ASP A 302 -3.75 -6.40 -16.42
C ASP A 302 -4.42 -5.36 -17.34
N LEU A 303 -3.78 -4.98 -18.45
CA LEU A 303 -4.27 -3.97 -19.40
C LEU A 303 -5.45 -4.46 -20.27
N LEU A 304 -6.19 -3.50 -20.83
CA LEU A 304 -7.24 -3.76 -21.82
C LEU A 304 -6.63 -4.36 -23.10
N LYS A 305 -7.26 -5.41 -23.64
CA LYS A 305 -6.76 -6.12 -24.82
C LYS A 305 -7.47 -5.75 -26.10
N ASP A 306 -8.76 -5.46 -26.07
CA ASP A 306 -9.60 -5.24 -27.24
C ASP A 306 -10.84 -4.40 -26.87
N GLU A 307 -11.66 -4.02 -27.85
CA GLU A 307 -12.92 -3.27 -27.64
C GLU A 307 -13.88 -3.99 -26.68
N TYR A 308 -13.82 -5.34 -26.64
CA TYR A 308 -14.58 -6.12 -25.68
C TYR A 308 -14.06 -5.93 -24.24
N ASP A 309 -12.74 -5.88 -24.03
CA ASP A 309 -12.17 -5.52 -22.73
C ASP A 309 -12.55 -4.07 -22.33
N GLU A 310 -12.68 -3.11 -23.28
CA GLU A 310 -13.25 -1.77 -23.00
C GLU A 310 -14.71 -1.86 -22.54
N ASP A 311 -15.57 -2.56 -23.29
CA ASP A 311 -16.99 -2.77 -22.96
C ASP A 311 -17.17 -3.45 -21.60
N LEU A 312 -16.29 -4.41 -21.28
CA LEU A 312 -16.30 -5.14 -20.02
C LEU A 312 -15.80 -4.27 -18.85
N PHE A 313 -14.84 -3.38 -19.10
CA PHE A 313 -14.41 -2.37 -18.12
C PHE A 313 -15.54 -1.39 -17.82
N ASP A 314 -16.19 -0.84 -18.85
CA ASP A 314 -17.37 0.02 -18.68
C ASP A 314 -18.49 -0.72 -17.93
N TYR A 315 -18.76 -1.98 -18.27
CA TYR A 315 -19.77 -2.81 -17.58
C TYR A 315 -19.49 -2.91 -16.08
N TYR A 316 -18.29 -3.32 -15.67
CA TYR A 316 -18.01 -3.51 -14.25
C TYR A 316 -17.81 -2.20 -13.48
N ALA A 317 -17.23 -1.17 -14.10
CA ALA A 317 -16.82 0.07 -13.41
C ALA A 317 -17.89 1.18 -13.44
N THR A 318 -18.86 1.15 -14.36
CA THR A 318 -19.96 2.14 -14.38
C THR A 318 -20.82 2.02 -13.13
N SER A 319 -21.08 3.16 -12.50
CA SER A 319 -21.89 3.29 -11.29
C SER A 319 -22.99 4.33 -11.50
N GLN A 320 -24.19 4.07 -10.99
CA GLN A 320 -25.22 5.09 -10.78
C GLN A 320 -25.01 5.64 -9.36
N LEU A 321 -24.78 6.95 -9.23
CA LEU A 321 -24.74 7.56 -7.91
C LEU A 321 -26.16 7.74 -7.36
N VAL A 322 -26.36 7.44 -6.08
CA VAL A 322 -27.63 7.52 -5.38
C VAL A 322 -27.41 8.20 -4.03
N LEU A 323 -28.11 9.31 -3.78
CA LEU A 323 -28.28 9.83 -2.43
C LEU A 323 -29.23 8.88 -1.68
N ALA A 324 -28.79 8.39 -0.53
CA ALA A 324 -29.52 7.46 0.31
C ALA A 324 -29.53 7.98 1.76
N SER A 325 -30.70 8.38 2.23
CA SER A 325 -30.92 8.84 3.60
C SER A 325 -31.10 7.66 4.55
N LEU A 326 -30.84 7.87 5.84
CA LEU A 326 -30.85 6.81 6.85
C LEU A 326 -32.19 6.10 7.04
N ASP A 327 -33.31 6.74 6.71
CA ASP A 327 -34.66 6.13 6.68
C ASP A 327 -34.86 5.12 5.54
N GLY A 328 -33.98 5.13 4.54
CA GLY A 328 -34.06 4.35 3.30
C GLY A 328 -34.63 5.13 2.11
N THR A 329 -34.87 6.44 2.23
CA THR A 329 -35.27 7.31 1.12
C THR A 329 -34.11 7.47 0.14
N THR A 330 -34.37 7.35 -1.17
CA THR A 330 -33.32 7.38 -2.22
C THR A 330 -33.63 8.32 -3.37
N LYS A 331 -32.63 9.05 -3.86
CA LYS A 331 -32.69 9.93 -5.04
C LYS A 331 -31.48 9.67 -5.95
N ASN A 332 -31.68 9.48 -7.26
CA ASN A 332 -30.56 9.39 -8.20
C ASN A 332 -29.80 10.72 -8.27
N PHE A 333 -28.47 10.64 -8.35
CA PHE A 333 -27.56 11.77 -8.48
C PHE A 333 -26.78 11.60 -9.79
N GLY A 334 -26.94 12.53 -10.73
CA GLY A 334 -26.29 12.45 -12.04
C GLY A 334 -26.66 11.22 -12.90
N PRO A 335 -26.09 11.11 -14.11
CA PRO A 335 -26.20 9.92 -14.96
C PRO A 335 -25.27 8.79 -14.47
N PRO A 336 -25.39 7.55 -14.98
CA PRO A 336 -24.37 6.52 -14.78
C PRO A 336 -23.05 6.87 -15.48
N ALA A 337 -21.92 6.73 -14.78
CA ALA A 337 -20.57 6.88 -15.35
C ALA A 337 -19.52 6.05 -14.59
N VAL A 338 -18.29 5.96 -15.13
CA VAL A 338 -17.15 5.34 -14.44
C VAL A 338 -16.58 6.30 -13.39
N TYR A 339 -17.29 6.42 -12.27
CA TYR A 339 -16.93 7.31 -11.16
C TYR A 339 -15.73 6.78 -10.35
N THR A 340 -14.76 7.66 -10.10
CA THR A 340 -13.46 7.32 -9.46
C THR A 340 -13.18 8.08 -8.17
N SER A 341 -13.90 9.16 -7.89
CA SER A 341 -13.88 9.84 -6.59
C SER A 341 -15.13 10.69 -6.40
N LEU A 342 -15.54 10.77 -5.14
CA LEU A 342 -16.59 11.65 -4.62
C LEU A 342 -15.94 12.48 -3.52
N ASP A 343 -16.04 13.79 -3.61
CA ASP A 343 -15.33 14.75 -2.75
C ASP A 343 -16.28 15.88 -2.29
N PRO A 344 -17.00 15.71 -1.17
CA PRO A 344 -17.80 16.77 -0.57
C PRO A 344 -16.96 18.01 -0.20
N SER A 345 -17.54 19.21 -0.33
CA SER A 345 -16.90 20.45 0.12
C SER A 345 -16.90 20.54 1.66
N PRO A 346 -15.98 21.30 2.28
CA PRO A 346 -15.90 21.41 3.75
C PRO A 346 -17.18 21.96 4.40
N ASP A 347 -18.01 22.66 3.64
CA ASP A 347 -19.27 23.26 4.06
C ASP A 347 -20.51 22.53 3.52
N GLU A 348 -20.36 21.27 3.10
CA GLU A 348 -21.44 20.33 2.72
C GLU A 348 -22.35 20.79 1.56
N LYS A 349 -22.03 21.90 0.88
CA LYS A 349 -22.84 22.47 -0.23
C LYS A 349 -22.60 21.82 -1.58
N TYR A 350 -21.38 21.36 -1.83
CA TYR A 350 -20.97 20.84 -3.14
C TYR A 350 -20.29 19.49 -3.02
N ILE A 351 -20.22 18.78 -4.15
CA ILE A 351 -19.48 17.55 -4.32
C ILE A 351 -18.69 17.70 -5.62
N MET A 352 -17.36 17.66 -5.51
CA MET A 352 -16.48 17.50 -6.66
C MET A 352 -16.48 16.01 -7.03
N ILE A 353 -16.65 15.71 -8.31
CA ILE A 353 -16.82 14.35 -8.80
C ILE A 353 -15.81 14.08 -9.92
N ASN A 354 -15.10 12.96 -9.80
CA ASN A 354 -14.13 12.49 -10.76
C ASN A 354 -14.71 11.30 -11.52
N SER A 355 -14.71 11.32 -12.86
CA SER A 355 -15.12 10.19 -13.72
C SER A 355 -14.08 9.89 -14.80
N LEU A 356 -14.09 8.68 -15.35
CA LEU A 356 -13.34 8.30 -16.56
C LEU A 356 -14.28 8.14 -17.75
N HIS A 357 -13.72 8.27 -18.96
CA HIS A 357 -14.45 8.06 -20.22
C HIS A 357 -13.49 7.63 -21.35
N ARG A 358 -14.06 7.10 -22.44
CA ARG A 358 -13.32 6.72 -23.65
C ARG A 358 -12.73 7.96 -24.38
N PRO A 359 -11.71 7.78 -25.25
CA PRO A 359 -11.02 6.52 -25.59
C PRO A 359 -10.10 6.02 -24.47
N TYR A 360 -10.13 4.72 -24.16
CA TYR A 360 -9.23 4.14 -23.17
C TYR A 360 -7.88 3.74 -23.80
N SER A 361 -6.89 3.44 -22.94
CA SER A 361 -5.58 2.96 -23.39
C SER A 361 -5.47 1.44 -23.30
N PHE A 362 -4.87 0.87 -24.35
CA PHE A 362 -4.46 -0.54 -24.43
C PHE A 362 -3.00 -0.76 -24.00
N ILE A 363 -2.27 0.30 -23.61
CA ILE A 363 -0.85 0.27 -23.22
C ILE A 363 -0.54 0.90 -21.85
N ALA A 364 -1.50 1.59 -21.23
CA ALA A 364 -1.38 2.25 -19.93
C ALA A 364 -2.58 1.94 -19.01
N PRO A 365 -2.42 1.97 -17.67
CA PRO A 365 -3.51 1.69 -16.72
C PRO A 365 -4.51 2.84 -16.60
N CYS A 366 -5.68 2.58 -15.98
CA CYS A 366 -6.83 3.49 -15.93
C CYS A 366 -6.56 4.88 -15.34
N GLY A 367 -5.50 5.06 -14.53
CA GLY A 367 -5.09 6.38 -14.03
C GLY A 367 -4.60 7.35 -15.12
N ILE A 368 -4.26 6.83 -16.31
CA ILE A 368 -3.76 7.59 -17.46
C ILE A 368 -4.89 7.92 -18.46
N PHE A 369 -6.03 7.24 -18.37
CA PHE A 369 -7.20 7.39 -19.24
C PHE A 369 -7.74 8.82 -19.25
N PRO A 370 -8.59 9.17 -20.25
CA PRO A 370 -9.39 10.38 -20.18
C PRO A 370 -10.24 10.41 -18.91
N LYS A 371 -10.37 11.60 -18.36
CA LYS A 371 -11.01 11.85 -17.08
C LYS A 371 -11.84 13.13 -17.22
N LYS A 372 -12.94 13.23 -16.47
CA LYS A 372 -13.62 14.51 -16.24
C LYS A 372 -13.61 14.84 -14.76
N VAL A 373 -13.57 16.13 -14.45
CA VAL A 373 -13.79 16.65 -13.09
C VAL A 373 -14.94 17.63 -13.15
N GLU A 374 -15.99 17.33 -12.41
CA GLU A 374 -17.22 18.12 -12.37
C GLU A 374 -17.51 18.61 -10.95
N LEU A 375 -18.16 19.76 -10.86
CA LEU A 375 -18.71 20.31 -9.64
C LEU A 375 -20.23 20.18 -9.66
N TRP A 376 -20.77 19.52 -8.65
CA TRP A 376 -22.20 19.35 -8.40
C TRP A 376 -22.57 19.95 -7.04
N SER A 377 -23.82 20.36 -6.84
CA SER A 377 -24.36 20.63 -5.51
C SER A 377 -24.63 19.32 -4.75
N ALA A 378 -24.68 19.38 -3.42
CA ALA A 378 -24.97 18.21 -2.59
C ALA A 378 -26.37 17.61 -2.83
N ASP A 379 -27.34 18.39 -3.32
CA ASP A 379 -28.66 17.87 -3.70
C ASP A 379 -28.69 17.24 -5.11
N GLY A 380 -27.63 17.34 -5.91
CA GLY A 380 -27.50 16.67 -7.21
C GLY A 380 -27.81 17.52 -8.45
N LYS A 381 -27.70 18.84 -8.36
CA LYS A 381 -27.70 19.74 -9.52
C LYS A 381 -26.26 19.96 -10.01
N PHE A 382 -26.01 19.78 -11.30
CA PHE A 382 -24.73 20.14 -11.94
C PHE A 382 -24.49 21.65 -11.85
N ILE A 383 -23.25 22.05 -11.52
CA ILE A 383 -22.85 23.46 -11.38
C ILE A 383 -21.92 23.86 -12.52
N ARG A 384 -20.76 23.22 -12.64
CA ARG A 384 -19.83 23.42 -13.76
C ARG A 384 -18.90 22.23 -13.95
N GLU A 385 -18.38 22.08 -15.16
CA GLU A 385 -17.18 21.30 -15.40
C GLU A 385 -15.97 22.10 -14.89
N LEU A 386 -15.03 21.44 -14.21
CA LEU A 386 -13.73 22.03 -13.87
C LEU A 386 -12.71 21.75 -14.97
N CYS A 387 -12.74 20.54 -15.56
CA CYS A 387 -11.89 20.16 -16.70
C CYS A 387 -12.25 18.79 -17.32
N ASP A 388 -12.18 18.70 -18.66
CA ASP A 388 -12.16 17.47 -19.48
C ASP A 388 -10.76 17.24 -20.09
N LEU A 389 -10.30 15.99 -20.08
CA LEU A 389 -8.89 15.62 -19.95
C LEU A 389 -8.53 14.53 -20.96
N PRO A 390 -7.82 14.81 -22.06
CA PRO A 390 -7.38 13.79 -23.02
C PRO A 390 -6.49 12.72 -22.38
N LEU A 391 -6.49 11.56 -23.02
CA LEU A 391 -5.60 10.43 -22.73
C LEU A 391 -4.12 10.88 -22.74
N ALA A 392 -3.34 10.46 -21.73
CA ALA A 392 -1.97 10.96 -21.51
C ALA A 392 -0.90 9.86 -21.53
N GLU A 393 -0.88 9.07 -22.60
CA GLU A 393 0.17 8.06 -22.87
C GLU A 393 1.56 8.68 -23.10
N ASP A 394 1.63 10.00 -23.32
CA ASP A 394 2.83 10.76 -23.64
C ASP A 394 3.61 11.31 -22.43
N ILE A 395 3.18 11.01 -21.20
CA ILE A 395 3.91 11.42 -19.98
C ILE A 395 5.28 10.73 -19.95
N PRO A 396 6.41 11.48 -19.94
CA PRO A 396 7.74 10.87 -19.97
C PRO A 396 8.03 10.02 -18.73
N ILE A 397 8.85 8.98 -18.90
CA ILE A 397 9.24 8.02 -17.85
C ILE A 397 10.10 8.62 -16.72
N THR A 398 10.72 9.76 -16.97
CA THR A 398 11.66 10.45 -16.08
C THR A 398 11.02 10.73 -14.73
N SER A 399 11.75 10.48 -13.65
CA SER A 399 11.28 10.82 -12.31
C SER A 399 10.90 12.31 -12.19
N ASN A 400 9.77 12.58 -11.54
CA ASN A 400 9.06 13.88 -11.48
C ASN A 400 8.34 14.36 -12.77
N SER A 401 8.29 13.61 -13.87
CA SER A 401 7.39 13.94 -14.99
C SER A 401 5.91 13.75 -14.63
N VAL A 402 5.03 14.54 -15.25
CA VAL A 402 3.60 14.67 -14.90
C VAL A 402 2.72 14.97 -16.12
N ARG A 403 1.41 14.81 -15.97
CA ARG A 403 0.39 15.30 -16.92
C ARG A 403 0.40 16.84 -16.97
N LYS A 404 0.03 17.42 -18.13
CA LYS A 404 -0.08 18.88 -18.37
C LYS A 404 -1.24 19.51 -17.57
N GLY A 405 -1.32 20.84 -17.40
CA GLY A 405 -2.48 21.59 -16.84
C GLY A 405 -2.99 21.22 -15.41
N MET A 406 -4.24 21.62 -15.08
CA MET A 406 -4.94 21.54 -13.76
C MET A 406 -4.95 20.15 -13.09
N ARG A 407 -3.86 19.82 -12.42
CA ARG A 407 -3.65 18.54 -11.75
C ARG A 407 -3.63 18.71 -10.25
N SER A 408 -3.90 17.62 -9.52
CA SER A 408 -4.08 17.66 -8.05
C SER A 408 -5.21 18.60 -7.59
N ILE A 409 -6.32 18.65 -8.33
CA ILE A 409 -7.52 19.41 -7.94
C ILE A 409 -8.07 18.84 -6.62
N ASN A 410 -8.23 19.70 -5.61
CA ASN A 410 -8.70 19.36 -4.26
C ASN A 410 -9.46 20.56 -3.64
N TRP A 411 -10.20 20.30 -2.56
CA TRP A 411 -10.74 21.35 -1.68
C TRP A 411 -9.66 21.89 -0.74
N ARG A 412 -9.67 23.20 -0.47
CA ARG A 412 -8.96 23.81 0.66
C ARG A 412 -9.57 23.28 1.95
N ALA A 413 -8.81 22.49 2.72
CA ALA A 413 -9.32 21.83 3.92
C ALA A 413 -9.72 22.82 5.03
N ASP A 414 -9.23 24.05 4.96
CA ASP A 414 -9.43 25.13 5.91
C ASP A 414 -10.54 26.13 5.51
N LYS A 415 -11.07 26.05 4.28
CA LYS A 415 -11.92 27.12 3.72
C LYS A 415 -13.17 26.56 3.01
N PRO A 416 -14.38 27.06 3.32
CA PRO A 416 -15.62 26.59 2.69
C PRO A 416 -15.56 26.77 1.17
N SER A 417 -16.12 25.81 0.43
CA SER A 417 -16.35 25.89 -1.02
C SER A 417 -15.19 26.48 -1.85
N THR A 418 -13.92 26.23 -1.49
CA THR A 418 -12.77 26.81 -2.20
C THR A 418 -11.88 25.71 -2.77
N LEU A 419 -11.71 25.71 -4.09
CA LEU A 419 -10.90 24.75 -4.83
C LEU A 419 -9.44 25.23 -4.92
N TYR A 420 -8.52 24.28 -5.07
CA TYR A 420 -7.15 24.56 -5.49
C TYR A 420 -6.62 23.44 -6.40
N TRP A 421 -5.66 23.78 -7.25
CA TRP A 421 -4.99 22.84 -8.16
C TRP A 421 -3.57 23.33 -8.48
N VAL A 422 -2.86 22.56 -9.30
CA VAL A 422 -1.48 22.82 -9.72
C VAL A 422 -1.40 22.71 -11.24
N GLU A 423 -0.56 23.49 -11.91
CA GLU A 423 -0.27 23.33 -13.34
C GLU A 423 1.24 23.33 -13.60
N THR A 424 1.69 22.38 -14.42
CA THR A 424 3.11 22.31 -14.81
C THR A 424 3.45 23.31 -15.91
N GLN A 425 4.64 23.90 -15.80
CA GLN A 425 5.20 24.87 -16.74
C GLN A 425 6.27 24.26 -17.67
N ASP A 426 6.79 23.07 -17.34
CA ASP A 426 7.77 22.31 -18.15
C ASP A 426 7.11 21.41 -19.22
N GLY A 427 5.84 21.67 -19.55
CA GLY A 427 5.06 20.81 -20.44
C GLY A 427 4.77 19.41 -19.89
N GLY A 428 5.20 19.10 -18.66
CA GLY A 428 5.09 17.79 -18.01
C GLY A 428 6.38 16.97 -18.02
N ASP A 429 7.42 17.40 -18.75
CA ASP A 429 8.70 16.69 -18.82
C ASP A 429 9.71 17.24 -17.81
N ALA A 430 10.09 16.41 -16.83
CA ALA A 430 11.14 16.74 -15.87
C ALA A 430 12.54 16.93 -16.49
N LYS A 431 12.75 16.61 -17.77
CA LYS A 431 13.98 16.94 -18.52
C LYS A 431 14.03 18.39 -19.03
N VAL A 432 12.90 19.11 -19.05
CA VAL A 432 12.84 20.50 -19.52
C VAL A 432 13.06 21.45 -18.34
N GLU A 433 14.07 22.33 -18.44
CA GLU A 433 14.44 23.23 -17.34
C GLU A 433 13.72 24.58 -17.44
N VAL A 434 12.91 24.91 -16.43
CA VAL A 434 12.14 26.15 -16.30
C VAL A 434 12.05 26.59 -14.83
N SER A 435 11.76 27.87 -14.59
CA SER A 435 11.32 28.38 -13.29
C SER A 435 10.23 29.45 -13.50
N PRO A 436 9.10 29.39 -12.77
CA PRO A 436 8.69 28.27 -11.92
C PRO A 436 8.39 27.02 -12.76
N ARG A 437 8.46 25.85 -12.14
CA ARG A 437 8.12 24.55 -12.71
C ARG A 437 6.67 24.15 -12.49
N ASP A 438 6.13 24.50 -11.33
CA ASP A 438 4.72 24.32 -10.99
C ASP A 438 4.13 25.66 -10.51
N ILE A 439 2.89 25.94 -10.88
CA ILE A 439 2.09 27.05 -10.33
C ILE A 439 0.87 26.46 -9.62
N ILE A 440 0.60 26.93 -8.40
CA ILE A 440 -0.56 26.53 -7.59
C ILE A 440 -1.62 27.61 -7.70
N TYR A 441 -2.83 27.23 -8.09
CA TYR A 441 -3.98 28.13 -8.26
C TYR A 441 -5.08 27.82 -7.25
N SER A 442 -5.92 28.81 -6.94
CA SER A 442 -7.14 28.64 -6.15
C SER A 442 -8.28 29.51 -6.68
N GLN A 443 -9.51 29.03 -6.52
CA GLN A 443 -10.74 29.71 -6.95
C GLN A 443 -11.92 29.24 -6.09
N PRO A 444 -12.94 30.08 -5.82
CA PRO A 444 -14.22 29.61 -5.28
C PRO A 444 -14.88 28.52 -6.13
N ALA A 445 -15.76 27.73 -5.52
CA ALA A 445 -16.58 26.72 -6.19
C ALA A 445 -17.40 27.34 -7.34
N GLU A 446 -18.10 28.44 -7.05
CA GLU A 446 -18.77 29.32 -8.00
C GLU A 446 -18.10 30.71 -7.98
N PRO A 447 -17.16 31.00 -8.91
CA PRO A 447 -16.56 32.31 -9.06
C PRO A 447 -17.53 33.30 -9.75
N LEU A 448 -17.25 34.60 -9.65
CA LEU A 448 -17.95 35.63 -10.41
C LEU A 448 -17.62 35.53 -11.91
N GLU A 449 -18.52 36.04 -12.76
CA GLU A 449 -18.32 36.00 -14.21
C GLU A 449 -17.05 36.77 -14.62
N GLY A 450 -16.11 36.07 -15.26
CA GLY A 450 -14.80 36.61 -15.66
C GLY A 450 -13.71 36.57 -14.57
N GLU A 451 -14.02 36.19 -13.33
CA GLU A 451 -13.05 36.10 -12.23
C GLU A 451 -11.97 35.02 -12.49
N GLN A 452 -10.71 35.45 -12.53
CA GLN A 452 -9.58 34.57 -12.82
C GLN A 452 -9.10 33.84 -11.55
N PRO A 453 -8.54 32.62 -11.67
CA PRO A 453 -7.92 31.91 -10.55
C PRO A 453 -6.75 32.68 -9.94
N VAL A 454 -6.70 32.75 -8.61
CA VAL A 454 -5.60 33.39 -7.86
C VAL A 454 -4.40 32.43 -7.80
N ILE A 455 -3.19 32.94 -8.05
CA ILE A 455 -1.96 32.15 -7.86
C ILE A 455 -1.59 32.17 -6.37
N LEU A 456 -1.74 31.03 -5.70
CA LEU A 456 -1.32 30.87 -4.30
C LEU A 456 0.20 30.81 -4.15
N HIS A 457 0.88 30.09 -5.04
CA HIS A 457 2.33 29.90 -4.95
C HIS A 457 2.93 29.41 -6.27
N LYS A 458 4.25 29.51 -6.38
CA LYS A 458 5.07 29.13 -7.54
C LYS A 458 6.27 28.34 -7.03
N LEU A 459 6.56 27.18 -7.61
CA LEU A 459 7.54 26.20 -7.15
C LEU A 459 8.58 25.92 -8.24
N ASP A 460 9.84 25.70 -7.88
CA ASP A 460 10.94 25.37 -8.81
C ASP A 460 11.09 23.85 -9.02
N LEU A 461 10.71 23.07 -8.01
CA LEU A 461 10.70 21.62 -8.00
C LEU A 461 9.26 21.12 -8.18
N ARG A 462 9.03 19.81 -8.15
CA ARG A 462 7.69 19.26 -8.36
C ARG A 462 6.88 19.26 -7.06
N TYR A 463 5.68 19.82 -7.12
CA TYR A 463 4.67 19.85 -6.06
C TYR A 463 4.46 18.48 -5.40
N GLY A 464 4.52 18.45 -4.08
CA GLY A 464 4.35 17.26 -3.22
C GLY A 464 3.10 17.29 -2.32
N GLY A 465 2.42 18.42 -2.17
CA GLY A 465 1.22 18.54 -1.33
C GLY A 465 1.05 19.91 -0.67
N ILE A 466 -0.07 20.10 0.05
CA ILE A 466 -0.29 21.21 0.98
C ILE A 466 -0.85 20.65 2.30
N SER A 467 -0.37 21.16 3.44
CA SER A 467 -1.05 21.06 4.73
C SER A 467 -1.64 22.42 5.09
N TRP A 468 -2.97 22.53 5.05
CA TRP A 468 -3.72 23.75 5.35
C TRP A 468 -3.78 24.00 6.86
N CYS A 469 -3.79 25.26 7.29
CA CYS A 469 -4.21 25.65 8.65
C CYS A 469 -5.43 26.58 8.59
N ASP A 470 -5.22 27.76 8.00
CA ASP A 470 -6.20 28.82 7.74
C ASP A 470 -5.60 29.83 6.73
N ASP A 471 -6.32 30.92 6.42
CA ASP A 471 -5.82 31.97 5.52
C ASP A 471 -4.53 32.68 5.98
N SER A 472 -4.09 32.53 7.24
CA SER A 472 -2.80 33.04 7.71
C SER A 472 -1.64 32.05 7.51
N LEU A 473 -1.93 30.75 7.34
CA LEU A 473 -0.92 29.70 7.38
C LEU A 473 -1.29 28.47 6.53
N ALA A 474 -0.41 28.10 5.60
CA ALA A 474 -0.33 26.74 5.06
C ALA A 474 1.12 26.33 4.79
N PHE A 475 1.39 25.02 4.83
CA PHE A 475 2.68 24.44 4.43
C PHE A 475 2.57 23.80 3.04
N VAL A 476 3.33 24.31 2.07
CA VAL A 476 3.43 23.73 0.72
C VAL A 476 4.70 22.89 0.62
N TYR A 477 4.61 21.69 0.06
CA TYR A 477 5.75 20.80 -0.13
C TYR A 477 6.16 20.74 -1.60
N GLU A 478 7.46 20.74 -1.89
CA GLU A 478 8.02 20.45 -3.21
C GLU A 478 9.21 19.49 -3.12
N SER A 479 9.48 18.77 -4.20
CA SER A 479 10.46 17.68 -4.23
C SER A 479 11.12 17.51 -5.60
N TRP A 480 12.38 17.07 -5.59
CA TRP A 480 13.10 16.65 -6.79
C TRP A 480 13.87 15.35 -6.54
N PHE A 481 13.54 14.32 -7.31
CA PHE A 481 13.99 12.95 -7.11
C PHE A 481 15.49 12.80 -7.39
N LYS A 482 15.97 13.36 -8.52
CA LYS A 482 17.37 13.21 -8.96
C LYS A 482 18.39 13.76 -7.97
N THR A 483 18.08 14.89 -7.32
CA THR A 483 18.92 15.53 -6.30
C THR A 483 18.51 15.17 -4.87
N ARG A 484 17.47 14.34 -4.70
CA ARG A 484 16.83 13.96 -3.41
C ARG A 484 16.29 15.14 -2.61
N ARG A 485 16.32 16.36 -3.15
CA ARG A 485 15.99 17.61 -2.48
C ARG A 485 14.49 17.68 -2.21
N ILE A 486 14.13 18.06 -1.00
CA ILE A 486 12.76 18.39 -0.61
C ILE A 486 12.74 19.72 0.12
N ARG A 487 11.68 20.49 -0.07
CA ARG A 487 11.44 21.75 0.62
C ARG A 487 10.05 21.79 1.21
N THR A 488 9.92 22.57 2.28
CA THR A 488 8.65 22.97 2.87
C THR A 488 8.62 24.49 2.90
N TRP A 489 7.59 25.08 2.31
CA TRP A 489 7.34 26.51 2.27
C TRP A 489 6.23 26.88 3.24
N VAL A 490 6.36 28.01 3.94
CA VAL A 490 5.26 28.68 4.63
C VAL A 490 4.65 29.71 3.70
N ILE A 491 3.34 29.67 3.54
CA ILE A 491 2.54 30.69 2.84
C ILE A 491 1.40 31.18 3.75
N SER A 492 0.83 32.35 3.44
CA SER A 492 -0.37 32.89 4.07
C SER A 492 -1.48 33.00 3.01
N PRO A 493 -2.34 31.97 2.85
CA PRO A 493 -3.25 31.84 1.69
C PRO A 493 -4.32 32.93 1.49
N GLY A 494 -4.46 33.89 2.42
CA GLY A 494 -5.39 35.00 2.34
C GLY A 494 -4.75 36.40 2.39
N SER A 495 -3.42 36.53 2.25
CA SER A 495 -2.74 37.83 2.13
C SER A 495 -1.55 37.74 1.19
N GLU A 496 -1.59 38.49 0.09
CA GLU A 496 -0.47 38.61 -0.87
C GLU A 496 0.68 39.47 -0.32
N ASP A 497 0.43 40.30 0.70
CA ASP A 497 1.42 41.15 1.37
C ASP A 497 2.45 40.35 2.19
N VAL A 498 2.15 39.08 2.51
CA VAL A 498 3.03 38.19 3.29
C VAL A 498 3.76 37.23 2.34
N PRO A 499 5.03 37.51 1.97
CA PRO A 499 5.73 36.73 0.96
C PRO A 499 6.00 35.29 1.45
N PRO A 500 5.79 34.27 0.58
CA PRO A 500 6.21 32.90 0.83
C PRO A 500 7.68 32.78 1.24
N ARG A 501 7.97 31.92 2.23
CA ARG A 501 9.33 31.63 2.69
C ARG A 501 9.59 30.15 2.85
N ILE A 502 10.83 29.74 2.60
CA ILE A 502 11.29 28.38 2.90
C ILE A 502 11.35 28.19 4.43
N LEU A 503 10.75 27.11 4.92
CA LEU A 503 10.86 26.64 6.30
C LEU A 503 11.98 25.61 6.44
N PHE A 504 12.04 24.66 5.50
CA PHE A 504 13.05 23.61 5.44
C PHE A 504 13.47 23.40 3.99
N ASP A 505 14.78 23.23 3.75
CA ASP A 505 15.37 22.81 2.47
C ASP A 505 16.44 21.78 2.81
N ARG A 506 16.30 20.55 2.30
CA ARG A 506 17.04 19.38 2.81
C ARG A 506 17.14 18.26 1.78
N SER A 507 18.00 17.27 2.06
CA SER A 507 17.88 15.94 1.46
C SER A 507 16.73 15.14 2.11
N SER A 508 16.06 14.32 1.31
CA SER A 508 15.10 13.29 1.76
C SER A 508 15.75 11.94 2.07
N GLU A 509 17.07 11.85 1.95
CA GLU A 509 17.88 10.71 2.41
C GLU A 509 18.42 10.95 3.82
N ASP A 510 18.87 12.17 4.12
CA ASP A 510 19.15 12.61 5.50
C ASP A 510 17.87 12.53 6.34
N VAL A 511 17.94 11.81 7.46
CA VAL A 511 16.89 11.63 8.46
C VAL A 511 17.28 12.10 9.86
N TYR A 512 18.57 12.34 10.14
CA TYR A 512 19.02 12.88 11.42
C TYR A 512 18.55 14.33 11.62
N SER A 513 18.50 15.12 10.55
CA SER A 513 17.96 16.49 10.61
C SER A 513 16.45 16.57 10.34
N ASP A 514 15.72 15.44 10.25
CA ASP A 514 14.29 15.42 9.87
C ASP A 514 13.45 16.23 10.87
N PRO A 515 12.79 17.32 10.44
CA PRO A 515 12.06 18.20 11.33
C PRO A 515 10.76 17.58 11.86
N GLY A 516 10.32 16.44 11.31
CA GLY A 516 9.01 15.86 11.52
C GLY A 516 7.96 16.41 10.54
N SER A 517 6.70 16.03 10.76
CA SER A 517 5.53 16.52 10.03
C SER A 517 4.55 17.19 10.99
N PRO A 518 3.78 18.20 10.55
CA PRO A 518 2.77 18.83 11.40
C PRO A 518 1.72 17.82 11.85
N MET A 519 1.31 17.88 13.12
CA MET A 519 0.08 17.21 13.54
C MET A 519 -1.12 17.95 12.98
N LEU A 520 -2.10 17.19 12.50
CA LEU A 520 -3.38 17.70 12.05
C LEU A 520 -4.46 17.44 13.10
N ARG A 521 -5.43 18.36 13.17
CA ARG A 521 -6.66 18.28 13.97
C ARG A 521 -7.86 18.21 13.03
N ARG A 522 -8.96 17.58 13.47
CA ARG A 522 -10.24 17.65 12.75
C ARG A 522 -10.85 19.05 12.90
N THR A 523 -11.63 19.50 11.92
CA THR A 523 -12.48 20.69 12.01
C THR A 523 -13.93 20.30 12.36
N GLN A 524 -14.80 21.27 12.61
CA GLN A 524 -16.26 21.03 12.67
C GLN A 524 -16.76 20.47 11.32
N ALA A 525 -16.29 21.09 10.23
CA ALA A 525 -16.41 20.68 8.82
C ALA A 525 -15.83 19.28 8.47
N GLY A 526 -15.31 18.53 9.43
CA GLY A 526 -14.80 17.17 9.24
C GLY A 526 -13.50 17.01 8.44
N THR A 527 -13.00 18.10 7.86
CA THR A 527 -11.68 18.19 7.25
C THR A 527 -10.56 18.12 8.30
N TYR A 528 -9.30 18.05 7.83
CA TYR A 528 -8.11 18.05 8.69
C TYR A 528 -7.19 19.21 8.34
N VAL A 529 -6.82 19.99 9.36
CA VAL A 529 -5.96 21.18 9.27
C VAL A 529 -4.83 21.11 10.31
N ILE A 530 -3.75 21.90 10.14
CA ILE A 530 -2.62 21.94 11.08
C ILE A 530 -3.12 22.35 12.49
N ALA A 531 -2.61 21.67 13.51
CA ALA A 531 -2.87 22.01 14.91
C ALA A 531 -2.01 23.19 15.35
N LYS A 532 -2.57 24.42 15.28
CA LYS A 532 -2.05 25.58 16.01
C LYS A 532 -2.25 25.44 17.52
N ILE A 533 -1.24 25.85 18.27
CA ILE A 533 -1.14 25.72 19.72
C ILE A 533 -0.90 27.10 20.36
N LYS A 534 -1.65 27.39 21.42
CA LYS A 534 -1.42 28.51 22.35
C LYS A 534 -0.58 28.06 23.54
N LYS A 535 0.37 28.90 23.95
CA LYS A 535 1.21 28.71 25.15
C LYS A 535 1.23 30.01 25.95
N GLY A 536 0.45 30.06 27.03
CA GLY A 536 0.24 31.29 27.79
C GLY A 536 -0.59 32.30 26.98
N GLY A 537 -0.11 33.54 26.88
CA GLY A 537 -0.79 34.61 26.13
C GLY A 537 -0.48 34.64 24.62
N ASP A 538 0.43 33.78 24.14
CA ASP A 538 0.90 33.80 22.74
C ASP A 538 -0.13 33.11 21.82
N GLU A 539 -0.97 33.91 21.18
CA GLU A 539 -1.98 33.44 20.21
C GLU A 539 -1.36 33.04 18.86
N GLY A 540 -1.88 31.97 18.23
CA GLY A 540 -1.51 31.50 16.90
C GLY A 540 -0.06 31.05 16.64
N ARG A 541 0.87 31.31 17.57
CA ARG A 541 2.33 31.30 17.34
C ARG A 541 2.95 29.94 17.05
N TYR A 542 2.40 28.86 17.61
CA TYR A 542 3.04 27.54 17.63
C TYR A 542 2.25 26.48 16.88
N ILE A 543 2.95 25.44 16.42
CA ILE A 543 2.35 24.18 15.94
C ILE A 543 3.04 22.97 16.57
N LEU A 544 2.45 21.78 16.44
CA LEU A 544 3.07 20.52 16.81
C LEU A 544 3.75 19.85 15.59
N LEU A 545 5.05 19.55 15.69
CA LEU A 545 5.78 18.70 14.75
C LEU A 545 6.05 17.34 15.40
N LYS A 546 5.63 16.23 14.76
CA LYS A 546 6.00 14.87 15.18
C LYS A 546 6.93 14.20 14.19
N GLY A 547 7.97 13.52 14.69
CA GLY A 547 8.98 12.87 13.85
C GLY A 547 9.47 11.54 14.42
N SER A 548 10.20 10.78 13.61
CA SER A 548 10.80 9.50 14.01
C SER A 548 12.10 9.65 14.81
N GLY A 549 12.71 10.85 14.77
CA GLY A 549 13.91 11.21 15.52
C GLY A 549 15.05 10.22 15.32
N ALA A 550 15.47 9.99 14.07
CA ALA A 550 16.64 9.16 13.81
C ALA A 550 17.90 9.80 14.42
N THR A 551 18.66 9.04 15.18
CA THR A 551 19.89 9.48 15.86
C THR A 551 21.00 8.43 15.73
N PRO A 552 22.25 8.77 16.06
CA PRO A 552 23.32 7.80 16.30
C PRO A 552 23.04 6.78 17.41
N GLU A 553 21.88 6.76 18.05
CA GLU A 553 21.44 5.75 19.04
C GLU A 553 20.29 4.88 18.48
N GLY A 554 19.57 5.36 17.45
CA GLY A 554 18.39 4.75 16.84
C GLY A 554 17.26 5.78 16.62
N ASN A 555 16.08 5.32 16.22
CA ASN A 555 14.88 6.14 16.21
C ASN A 555 14.42 6.42 17.66
N ILE A 556 14.36 7.70 18.02
CA ILE A 556 13.79 8.25 19.26
C ILE A 556 12.66 9.21 18.84
N PRO A 557 11.43 8.72 18.63
CA PRO A 557 10.33 9.54 18.14
C PRO A 557 9.98 10.68 19.10
N PHE A 558 9.47 11.77 18.56
CA PHE A 558 9.28 13.02 19.30
C PHE A 558 8.02 13.79 18.93
N LEU A 559 7.70 14.76 19.80
CA LEU A 559 6.76 15.83 19.59
C LEU A 559 7.43 17.15 20.01
N ASP A 560 7.74 17.99 19.02
CA ASP A 560 8.27 19.33 19.21
C ASP A 560 7.11 20.34 19.10
N LEU A 561 7.05 21.29 20.02
CA LEU A 561 6.33 22.55 19.85
C LEU A 561 7.22 23.49 19.02
N PHE A 562 6.73 23.95 17.88
CA PHE A 562 7.49 24.72 16.90
C PHE A 562 6.94 26.14 16.76
N ASP A 563 7.78 27.14 17.03
CA ASP A 563 7.46 28.55 16.79
C ASP A 563 7.54 28.82 15.28
N ILE A 564 6.41 29.14 14.65
CA ILE A 564 6.33 29.35 13.21
C ILE A 564 7.23 30.51 12.78
N HIS A 565 7.29 31.59 13.57
CA HIS A 565 7.95 32.84 13.19
C HIS A 565 9.46 32.78 13.39
N THR A 566 9.93 32.22 14.52
CA THR A 566 11.37 32.15 14.83
C THR A 566 12.04 30.87 14.36
N GLY A 567 11.28 29.81 14.04
CA GLY A 567 11.80 28.49 13.69
C GLY A 567 12.35 27.70 14.89
N ASN A 568 12.19 28.21 16.12
CA ASN A 568 12.65 27.55 17.33
C ASN A 568 11.77 26.33 17.67
N LYS A 569 12.39 25.35 18.35
CA LYS A 569 11.76 24.09 18.76
C LYS A 569 11.88 23.89 20.26
N GLU A 570 10.79 23.44 20.88
CA GLU A 570 10.73 23.01 22.26
C GLU A 570 10.25 21.56 22.33
N ARG A 571 11.06 20.68 22.91
CA ARG A 571 10.75 19.25 23.06
C ARG A 571 9.70 19.07 24.16
N ILE A 572 8.43 18.90 23.80
CA ILE A 572 7.34 18.72 24.78
C ILE A 572 7.06 17.25 25.12
N TRP A 573 7.40 16.31 24.23
CA TRP A 573 7.39 14.88 24.50
C TRP A 573 8.43 14.15 23.63
N GLU A 574 9.08 13.13 24.18
CA GLU A 574 9.89 12.15 23.45
C GLU A 574 9.61 10.74 23.94
N SER A 575 9.89 9.78 23.05
CA SER A 575 10.06 8.38 23.43
C SER A 575 11.17 8.24 24.47
N ASP A 576 10.94 7.33 25.40
CA ASP A 576 11.98 6.62 26.14
C ASP A 576 13.14 6.18 25.22
N LYS A 577 14.36 6.21 25.75
CA LYS A 577 15.62 5.98 25.01
C LYS A 577 16.27 4.63 25.35
N GLU A 578 15.87 3.99 26.44
CA GLU A 578 16.60 2.86 27.04
C GLU A 578 15.85 1.54 26.90
N LYS A 579 14.56 1.53 27.23
CA LYS A 579 13.72 0.32 27.26
C LYS A 579 12.63 0.31 26.19
N TYR A 580 11.95 1.43 25.99
CA TYR A 580 10.75 1.48 25.16
C TYR A 580 10.99 2.12 23.79
N PHE A 581 10.10 1.82 22.86
CA PHE A 581 9.88 2.55 21.63
C PHE A 581 8.43 3.06 21.67
N GLU A 582 8.26 4.38 21.59
CA GLU A 582 6.97 5.03 21.68
C GLU A 582 6.74 5.92 20.46
N THR A 583 5.50 6.02 19.95
CA THR A 583 5.20 6.89 18.80
C THR A 583 3.92 7.69 19.03
N VAL A 584 3.88 8.95 18.60
CA VAL A 584 2.64 9.74 18.61
C VAL A 584 1.74 9.29 17.47
N VAL A 585 0.64 8.61 17.81
CA VAL A 585 -0.31 8.03 16.86
C VAL A 585 -1.27 9.12 16.39
N ALA A 586 -2.04 9.70 17.31
CA ALA A 586 -3.10 10.66 17.02
C ALA A 586 -3.12 11.84 18.00
N LEU A 587 -3.58 13.00 17.52
CA LEU A 587 -4.06 14.09 18.37
C LEU A 587 -5.47 13.73 18.86
N MET A 588 -5.75 13.96 20.14
CA MET A 588 -7.05 13.67 20.77
C MET A 588 -7.74 14.93 21.32
N SER A 589 -6.99 16.02 21.55
CA SER A 589 -7.57 17.37 21.70
C SER A 589 -7.73 18.01 20.33
N ASP A 590 -8.81 17.69 19.61
CA ASP A 590 -9.18 18.34 18.35
C ASP A 590 -10.63 18.84 18.31
N GLN A 591 -11.26 18.98 19.49
CA GLN A 591 -12.66 19.41 19.64
C GLN A 591 -12.84 20.91 19.97
N GLU A 592 -11.81 21.57 20.52
CA GLU A 592 -11.87 23.01 20.78
C GLU A 592 -11.73 23.79 19.45
N GLU A 593 -12.61 24.74 19.17
CA GLU A 593 -12.49 25.63 18.01
C GLU A 593 -11.38 26.67 18.22
N GLY A 594 -10.83 27.25 17.14
CA GLY A 594 -9.65 28.12 17.22
C GLY A 594 -8.36 27.36 17.54
N ASP A 595 -7.33 28.04 18.06
CA ASP A 595 -6.06 27.37 18.42
C ASP A 595 -6.19 26.59 19.74
N LEU A 596 -5.53 25.43 19.84
CA LEU A 596 -5.61 24.53 21.00
C LEU A 596 -4.70 25.00 22.14
N GLN A 597 -5.13 24.85 23.39
CA GLN A 597 -4.28 25.20 24.54
C GLN A 597 -3.29 24.08 24.89
N LEU A 598 -2.00 24.41 25.07
CA LEU A 598 -0.96 23.43 25.39
C LEU A 598 -1.20 22.69 26.72
N ASP A 599 -1.73 23.37 27.73
CA ASP A 599 -2.07 22.76 29.03
C ASP A 599 -3.29 21.82 28.97
N ARG A 600 -4.03 21.81 27.86
CA ARG A 600 -5.15 20.89 27.57
C ARG A 600 -4.82 19.86 26.48
N LEU A 601 -3.57 19.81 26.04
CA LEU A 601 -3.15 18.87 25.00
C LEU A 601 -3.39 17.42 25.46
N LYS A 602 -4.00 16.61 24.61
CA LYS A 602 -4.16 15.16 24.77
C LYS A 602 -3.76 14.50 23.46
N ILE A 603 -2.89 13.49 23.55
CA ILE A 603 -2.49 12.65 22.42
C ILE A 603 -2.71 11.18 22.74
N LEU A 604 -2.80 10.35 21.71
CA LEU A 604 -2.63 8.91 21.81
C LEU A 604 -1.20 8.57 21.37
N ILE A 605 -0.47 7.82 22.21
CA ILE A 605 0.79 7.19 21.84
C ILE A 605 0.64 5.68 21.72
N SER A 606 1.45 5.05 20.86
CA SER A 606 1.81 3.65 21.00
C SER A 606 3.03 3.54 21.93
N LYS A 607 3.14 2.42 22.65
CA LYS A 607 4.28 2.06 23.49
C LYS A 607 4.53 0.55 23.40
N GLU A 608 5.77 0.19 23.16
CA GLU A 608 6.25 -1.19 23.04
C GLU A 608 7.72 -1.29 23.46
N SER A 609 8.23 -2.51 23.62
CA SER A 609 9.65 -2.78 23.86
C SER A 609 10.10 -4.02 23.08
N LYS A 610 11.37 -4.41 23.23
CA LYS A 610 11.93 -5.67 22.71
C LYS A 610 11.11 -6.91 23.11
N THR A 611 10.35 -6.85 24.21
CA THR A 611 9.60 -7.97 24.80
C THR A 611 8.13 -7.65 25.13
N GLU A 612 7.71 -6.39 25.05
CA GLU A 612 6.33 -5.93 25.31
C GLU A 612 5.70 -5.48 23.98
N ASN A 613 4.68 -6.20 23.51
CA ASN A 613 3.97 -5.88 22.26
C ASN A 613 3.16 -4.58 22.36
N THR A 614 2.91 -3.94 21.21
CA THR A 614 2.27 -2.62 21.09
C THR A 614 1.00 -2.47 21.93
N GLN A 615 1.05 -1.56 22.89
CA GLN A 615 -0.11 -1.07 23.64
C GLN A 615 -0.29 0.43 23.39
N TYR A 616 -1.50 0.92 23.60
CA TYR A 616 -1.82 2.34 23.44
C TYR A 616 -2.04 3.02 24.79
N TYR A 617 -1.61 4.28 24.88
CA TYR A 617 -1.74 5.12 26.06
C TYR A 617 -2.23 6.51 25.64
N PHE A 618 -3.08 7.14 26.45
CA PHE A 618 -3.25 8.59 26.39
C PHE A 618 -2.13 9.28 27.15
N VAL A 619 -1.71 10.45 26.67
CA VAL A 619 -0.84 11.39 27.38
C VAL A 619 -1.56 12.74 27.42
N SER A 620 -1.72 13.30 28.61
CA SER A 620 -2.42 14.58 28.83
C SER A 620 -1.55 15.59 29.57
N TRP A 621 -1.51 16.81 29.06
CA TRP A 621 -0.87 17.96 29.71
C TRP A 621 -1.80 18.57 30.79
N PRO A 622 -1.30 19.46 31.68
CA PRO A 622 0.07 19.96 31.78
C PRO A 622 1.09 18.90 32.24
N ASP A 623 0.69 17.94 33.08
CA ASP A 623 1.59 17.04 33.80
C ASP A 623 2.17 15.87 32.96
N ALA A 624 1.91 15.84 31.65
CA ALA A 624 2.14 14.71 30.76
C ALA A 624 1.62 13.36 31.32
N LYS A 625 0.50 13.40 32.07
CA LYS A 625 -0.13 12.25 32.74
C LYS A 625 -0.44 11.16 31.73
N ARG A 626 0.08 9.95 31.96
CA ARG A 626 -0.11 8.79 31.08
C ARG A 626 -1.19 7.84 31.61
N VAL A 627 -2.06 7.35 30.73
CA VAL A 627 -3.14 6.38 31.06
C VAL A 627 -3.16 5.26 30.03
N LYS A 628 -3.18 4.01 30.48
CA LYS A 628 -3.15 2.82 29.61
C LYS A 628 -4.54 2.55 29.03
N VAL A 629 -4.63 2.44 27.70
CA VAL A 629 -5.90 2.28 26.96
C VAL A 629 -6.14 0.82 26.57
N THR A 630 -5.08 0.06 26.27
CA THR A 630 -5.18 -1.33 25.80
C THR A 630 -4.35 -2.30 26.63
N ASN A 631 -4.74 -3.57 26.64
CA ASN A 631 -3.99 -4.65 27.29
C ASN A 631 -4.04 -5.93 26.42
N PHE A 632 -3.58 -5.83 25.18
CA PHE A 632 -3.53 -6.96 24.24
C PHE A 632 -2.51 -8.01 24.72
N PRO A 633 -2.81 -9.32 24.64
CA PRO A 633 -1.87 -10.38 25.01
C PRO A 633 -0.64 -10.37 24.09
N HIS A 634 0.45 -11.00 24.55
CA HIS A 634 1.64 -11.18 23.72
C HIS A 634 1.35 -12.16 22.57
N PRO A 635 1.54 -11.78 21.29
CA PRO A 635 1.03 -12.56 20.16
C PRO A 635 1.80 -13.86 19.86
N TYR A 636 3.06 -13.97 20.30
CA TYR A 636 3.89 -15.18 20.09
C TYR A 636 4.61 -15.56 21.39
N PRO A 637 3.90 -16.08 22.42
CA PRO A 637 4.49 -16.36 23.74
C PRO A 637 5.71 -17.29 23.68
N GLN A 638 5.76 -18.22 22.72
CA GLN A 638 6.91 -19.10 22.47
C GLN A 638 8.20 -18.37 22.03
N LEU A 639 8.12 -17.08 21.68
CA LEU A 639 9.26 -16.23 21.32
C LEU A 639 9.37 -14.96 22.19
N ALA A 640 8.61 -14.87 23.30
CA ALA A 640 8.57 -13.66 24.15
C ALA A 640 9.93 -13.30 24.79
N SER A 641 10.83 -14.27 24.94
CA SER A 641 12.21 -14.07 25.40
C SER A 641 13.25 -14.30 24.29
N LEU A 642 12.92 -13.96 23.04
CA LEU A 642 13.91 -13.81 21.97
C LEU A 642 14.90 -12.70 22.33
N GLN A 643 16.09 -12.74 21.76
CA GLN A 643 17.08 -11.66 21.91
C GLN A 643 17.07 -10.79 20.65
N LYS A 644 16.99 -9.47 20.82
CA LYS A 644 17.08 -8.47 19.75
C LYS A 644 18.20 -7.48 20.07
N GLU A 645 19.17 -7.37 19.17
CA GLU A 645 20.26 -6.39 19.22
C GLU A 645 20.32 -5.60 17.89
N MET A 646 20.40 -4.28 17.95
CA MET A 646 20.78 -3.48 16.79
C MET A 646 22.32 -3.39 16.75
N ILE A 647 22.94 -4.15 15.84
CA ILE A 647 24.39 -4.23 15.72
C ILE A 647 24.92 -3.18 14.73
N ARG A 648 26.19 -2.81 14.88
CA ARG A 648 26.92 -1.94 13.97
C ARG A 648 28.27 -2.53 13.60
N TYR A 649 28.68 -2.30 12.37
CA TYR A 649 29.90 -2.78 11.75
C TYR A 649 30.23 -1.86 10.57
N GLN A 650 31.46 -1.93 10.06
CA GLN A 650 31.95 -0.98 9.05
C GLN A 650 32.31 -1.72 7.77
N ARG A 651 31.99 -1.12 6.61
CA ARG A 651 32.44 -1.58 5.29
C ARG A 651 33.92 -1.18 5.11
N LYS A 652 34.64 -1.93 4.26
CA LYS A 652 36.10 -1.77 4.06
C LYS A 652 36.52 -0.39 3.51
N ASP A 653 35.58 0.37 2.93
CA ASP A 653 35.74 1.75 2.45
C ASP A 653 35.34 2.83 3.50
N GLY A 654 35.00 2.41 4.72
CA GLY A 654 34.68 3.29 5.84
C GLY A 654 33.19 3.54 6.09
N VAL A 655 32.28 3.13 5.19
CA VAL A 655 30.84 3.33 5.35
C VAL A 655 30.31 2.57 6.57
N GLN A 656 29.54 3.24 7.43
CA GLN A 656 28.95 2.62 8.62
C GLN A 656 27.69 1.86 8.25
N LEU A 657 27.58 0.61 8.72
CA LEU A 657 26.48 -0.29 8.44
C LEU A 657 25.78 -0.71 9.75
N THR A 658 24.49 -0.98 9.65
CA THR A 658 23.66 -1.44 10.77
C THR A 658 22.85 -2.66 10.37
N ALA A 659 22.54 -3.52 11.34
CA ALA A 659 21.59 -4.61 11.17
C ALA A 659 20.83 -4.86 12.47
N THR A 660 19.70 -5.56 12.42
CA THR A 660 19.10 -6.13 13.64
C THR A 660 19.40 -7.62 13.70
N LEU A 661 20.22 -8.02 14.67
CA LEU A 661 20.48 -9.42 14.99
C LEU A 661 19.38 -9.92 15.92
N TYR A 662 18.74 -11.02 15.52
CA TYR A 662 17.80 -11.76 16.35
C TYR A 662 18.35 -13.16 16.65
N LEU A 663 18.31 -13.55 17.92
CA LEU A 663 18.72 -14.87 18.38
C LEU A 663 17.55 -15.58 19.11
N PRO A 664 17.44 -16.91 19.00
CA PRO A 664 16.30 -17.66 19.53
C PRO A 664 16.28 -17.68 21.07
N PRO A 665 15.10 -17.86 21.70
CA PRO A 665 14.98 -17.95 23.15
C PRO A 665 15.96 -18.94 23.80
N GLY A 666 16.56 -18.53 24.92
CA GLY A 666 17.46 -19.37 25.72
C GLY A 666 18.86 -19.64 25.13
N TYR A 667 19.17 -19.18 23.92
CA TYR A 667 20.47 -19.38 23.29
C TYR A 667 21.58 -18.52 23.94
N ASN A 668 22.75 -19.11 24.17
CA ASN A 668 23.94 -18.40 24.62
C ASN A 668 25.14 -18.71 23.69
N PRO A 669 25.69 -17.73 22.96
CA PRO A 669 26.81 -17.94 22.03
C PRO A 669 28.06 -18.57 22.68
N SER A 670 28.27 -18.34 23.98
CA SER A 670 29.45 -18.84 24.72
C SER A 670 29.36 -20.31 25.14
N THR A 671 28.17 -20.92 25.12
CA THR A 671 27.95 -22.33 25.51
C THR A 671 27.42 -23.19 24.36
N ASP A 672 26.56 -22.62 23.51
CA ASP A 672 25.79 -23.36 22.52
C ASP A 672 26.51 -23.44 21.16
N GLY A 673 27.53 -22.60 20.95
CA GLY A 673 28.24 -22.47 19.69
C GLY A 673 27.44 -21.77 18.58
N PRO A 674 28.01 -21.65 17.36
CA PRO A 674 27.41 -20.87 16.29
C PRO A 674 26.23 -21.57 15.60
N LEU A 675 25.14 -20.84 15.36
CA LEU A 675 23.91 -21.31 14.74
C LEU A 675 23.97 -21.29 13.19
N PRO A 676 23.07 -22.02 12.50
CA PRO A 676 22.68 -21.67 11.14
C PRO A 676 22.13 -20.23 11.10
N CYS A 677 22.51 -19.44 10.11
CA CYS A 677 22.15 -18.03 10.03
C CYS A 677 21.38 -17.71 8.74
N LEU A 678 20.27 -16.97 8.85
CA LEU A 678 19.56 -16.39 7.71
C LEU A 678 19.80 -14.88 7.67
N VAL A 679 20.50 -14.42 6.64
CA VAL A 679 20.66 -13.00 6.31
C VAL A 679 19.49 -12.58 5.42
N TRP A 680 18.66 -11.63 5.85
CA TRP A 680 17.51 -11.18 5.08
C TRP A 680 17.51 -9.67 4.89
N SER A 681 17.70 -9.20 3.66
CA SER A 681 17.86 -7.76 3.38
C SER A 681 17.26 -7.27 2.06
N TYR A 682 17.35 -5.96 1.85
CA TYR A 682 16.91 -5.19 0.70
C TYR A 682 17.90 -4.03 0.50
N PRO A 683 18.64 -3.94 -0.62
CA PRO A 683 19.59 -2.87 -0.87
C PRO A 683 18.86 -1.56 -1.22
N GLY A 684 19.54 -0.42 -1.10
CA GLY A 684 18.99 0.88 -1.48
C GLY A 684 20.06 1.85 -1.99
N GLU A 685 19.69 2.64 -2.99
CA GLU A 685 20.57 3.63 -3.60
C GLU A 685 20.57 4.97 -2.84
N PHE A 686 21.75 5.58 -2.69
CA PHE A 686 21.99 6.86 -2.00
C PHE A 686 22.84 7.81 -2.84
N LYS A 687 22.65 9.12 -2.65
CA LYS A 687 23.47 10.19 -3.27
C LYS A 687 24.56 10.77 -2.35
N SER A 688 24.76 10.21 -1.14
CA SER A 688 25.91 10.52 -0.28
C SER A 688 26.25 9.38 0.69
N LYS A 689 27.54 9.24 1.06
CA LYS A 689 28.02 8.31 2.11
C LYS A 689 27.48 8.64 3.50
N ASP A 690 27.28 9.91 3.81
CA ASP A 690 26.74 10.33 5.11
C ASP A 690 25.30 9.85 5.29
N ALA A 691 24.40 10.10 4.33
CA ALA A 691 23.01 9.68 4.42
C ALA A 691 22.80 8.15 4.35
N ALA A 692 23.73 7.45 3.67
CA ALA A 692 23.82 6.00 3.67
C ALA A 692 24.24 5.43 5.04
N SER A 693 25.07 6.16 5.79
CA SER A 693 25.61 5.78 7.11
C SER A 693 24.68 6.11 8.29
N GLN A 694 23.53 6.76 8.05
CA GLN A 694 22.59 7.13 9.11
C GLN A 694 21.74 5.92 9.58
N VAL A 695 21.68 5.74 10.91
CA VAL A 695 20.92 4.68 11.58
C VAL A 695 19.42 4.86 11.35
N ARG A 696 18.69 3.76 11.14
CA ARG A 696 17.23 3.75 10.90
C ARG A 696 16.55 2.61 11.68
N GLY A 697 15.38 2.89 12.24
CA GLY A 697 14.64 1.95 13.10
C GLY A 697 15.08 2.07 14.56
N SER A 698 14.42 1.36 15.48
CA SER A 698 14.77 1.43 16.92
C SER A 698 15.28 0.10 17.46
N PRO A 699 16.32 0.08 18.32
CA PRO A 699 16.67 -1.11 19.09
C PRO A 699 15.49 -1.60 19.95
N ASN A 700 14.57 -0.71 20.35
CA ASN A 700 13.49 -1.01 21.30
C ASN A 700 12.14 -1.35 20.64
N GLU A 701 12.00 -1.20 19.32
CA GLU A 701 10.82 -1.60 18.54
C GLU A 701 10.51 -3.10 18.71
N PHE A 702 9.24 -3.49 18.75
CA PHE A 702 8.81 -4.86 18.98
C PHE A 702 9.02 -5.74 17.73
N ALA A 703 9.30 -7.02 17.93
CA ALA A 703 9.64 -7.96 16.86
C ALA A 703 8.39 -8.42 16.09
N GLY A 704 7.89 -7.61 15.15
CA GLY A 704 6.72 -7.93 14.32
C GLY A 704 6.90 -9.18 13.43
N ILE A 705 6.39 -10.33 13.88
CA ILE A 705 6.37 -11.58 13.10
C ILE A 705 5.03 -11.74 12.37
N GLY A 706 5.09 -12.22 11.13
CA GLY A 706 3.95 -12.59 10.29
C GLY A 706 4.34 -13.66 9.27
N SER A 707 3.36 -14.14 8.49
CA SER A 707 3.45 -15.36 7.66
C SER A 707 4.61 -15.49 6.67
N THR A 708 5.25 -14.38 6.28
CA THR A 708 6.42 -14.39 5.37
C THR A 708 7.68 -13.76 5.98
N SER A 709 7.72 -13.62 7.31
CA SER A 709 8.85 -13.06 8.04
C SER A 709 9.97 -14.10 8.22
N PRO A 710 11.25 -13.74 8.01
CA PRO A 710 12.38 -14.63 8.31
C PRO A 710 12.47 -14.98 9.81
N LEU A 711 11.86 -14.17 10.69
CA LEU A 711 11.86 -14.37 12.14
C LEU A 711 11.14 -15.66 12.57
N LEU A 712 10.30 -16.27 11.72
CA LEU A 712 9.70 -17.59 11.98
C LEU A 712 10.76 -18.69 12.21
N TRP A 713 11.95 -18.55 11.62
CA TRP A 713 13.06 -19.51 11.80
C TRP A 713 13.76 -19.41 13.17
N LEU A 714 13.47 -18.39 13.99
CA LEU A 714 13.86 -18.37 15.42
C LEU A 714 13.26 -19.56 16.17
N ALA A 715 12.01 -19.95 15.83
CA ALA A 715 11.36 -21.13 16.39
C ALA A 715 12.00 -22.47 15.94
N GLN A 716 12.98 -22.43 15.04
CA GLN A 716 13.79 -23.56 14.57
C GLN A 716 15.28 -23.38 14.91
N ARG A 717 15.60 -22.52 15.90
CA ARG A 717 16.95 -22.18 16.38
C ARG A 717 17.92 -21.64 15.30
N PHE A 718 17.44 -20.87 14.33
CA PHE A 718 18.31 -20.06 13.46
C PHE A 718 18.67 -18.72 14.13
N ALA A 719 19.87 -18.22 13.87
CA ALA A 719 20.16 -16.79 14.03
C ALA A 719 19.61 -16.02 12.80
N ILE A 720 19.01 -14.84 13.00
CA ILE A 720 18.50 -14.03 11.88
C ILE A 720 19.21 -12.68 11.88
N LEU A 721 19.95 -12.39 10.80
CA LEU A 721 20.49 -11.06 10.53
C LEU A 721 19.49 -10.31 9.65
N SER A 722 18.63 -9.53 10.28
CA SER A 722 17.50 -8.85 9.65
C SER A 722 17.86 -7.41 9.26
N GLY A 723 17.61 -7.07 8.00
CA GLY A 723 17.85 -5.74 7.44
C GLY A 723 19.28 -5.19 7.56
N PRO A 724 20.36 -5.99 7.37
CA PRO A 724 21.71 -5.42 7.26
C PRO A 724 21.74 -4.42 6.11
N THR A 725 22.07 -3.17 6.40
CA THR A 725 22.12 -2.09 5.41
C THR A 725 23.11 -2.43 4.31
N ILE A 726 22.63 -2.42 3.06
CA ILE A 726 23.46 -2.58 1.87
C ILE A 726 23.25 -1.32 1.02
N PRO A 727 24.00 -0.24 1.31
CA PRO A 727 23.91 1.01 0.57
C PRO A 727 24.69 0.91 -0.74
N ILE A 728 24.04 1.31 -1.82
CA ILE A 728 24.66 1.48 -3.13
C ILE A 728 24.77 2.99 -3.35
N ILE A 729 25.98 3.53 -3.48
CA ILE A 729 26.23 4.96 -3.34
C ILE A 729 26.80 5.53 -4.64
N GLY A 730 26.20 6.58 -5.18
CA GLY A 730 26.72 7.32 -6.36
C GLY A 730 26.71 8.81 -6.07
N GLU A 731 27.89 9.43 -5.99
CA GLU A 731 28.04 10.80 -5.48
C GLU A 731 28.23 11.81 -6.62
N GLY A 732 27.67 13.02 -6.47
CA GLY A 732 27.79 14.10 -7.45
C GLY A 732 27.15 13.80 -8.81
N LYS A 733 27.95 13.34 -9.77
CA LYS A 733 27.52 13.00 -11.15
C LYS A 733 27.46 11.49 -11.42
N GLU A 734 27.93 10.66 -10.50
CA GLU A 734 27.91 9.20 -10.64
C GLU A 734 26.51 8.67 -10.29
N GLU A 735 26.07 7.66 -11.04
CA GLU A 735 24.83 6.95 -10.73
C GLU A 735 25.14 5.68 -9.96
N ALA A 736 24.47 5.50 -8.82
CA ALA A 736 24.81 4.47 -7.83
C ALA A 736 24.90 3.05 -8.43
N ASN A 737 24.04 2.78 -9.42
CA ASN A 737 23.96 1.49 -10.08
C ASN A 737 25.21 1.11 -10.90
N ASP A 738 26.03 2.08 -11.32
CA ASP A 738 27.27 1.82 -12.08
C ASP A 738 28.36 1.07 -11.28
N SER A 739 28.23 1.01 -9.95
CA SER A 739 29.10 0.19 -9.06
C SER A 739 28.31 -0.79 -8.19
N TYR A 740 27.08 -1.13 -8.58
CA TYR A 740 26.15 -1.92 -7.76
C TYR A 740 26.74 -3.24 -7.24
N VAL A 741 27.35 -4.05 -8.12
CA VAL A 741 27.81 -5.39 -7.75
C VAL A 741 28.97 -5.34 -6.74
N GLU A 742 29.89 -4.38 -6.89
CA GLU A 742 31.00 -4.16 -5.96
C GLU A 742 30.49 -3.75 -4.57
N GLN A 743 29.63 -2.72 -4.50
CA GLN A 743 29.09 -2.23 -3.24
C GLN A 743 28.16 -3.25 -2.56
N LEU A 744 27.45 -4.07 -3.34
CA LEU A 744 26.64 -5.19 -2.84
C LEU A 744 27.52 -6.23 -2.15
N VAL A 745 28.61 -6.67 -2.79
CA VAL A 745 29.54 -7.67 -2.23
C VAL A 745 30.26 -7.11 -1.01
N ALA A 746 30.84 -5.91 -1.08
CA ALA A 746 31.57 -5.30 0.03
C ALA A 746 30.70 -5.11 1.29
N SER A 747 29.41 -4.80 1.12
CA SER A 747 28.46 -4.68 2.24
C SER A 747 28.04 -6.04 2.80
N ALA A 748 27.93 -7.07 1.95
CA ALA A 748 27.61 -8.44 2.36
C ALA A 748 28.78 -9.14 3.07
N GLU A 749 30.03 -8.91 2.62
CA GLU A 749 31.24 -9.36 3.30
C GLU A 749 31.27 -8.83 4.75
N ALA A 750 31.17 -7.52 4.93
CA ALA A 750 31.20 -6.90 6.26
C ALA A 750 30.07 -7.41 7.20
N ALA A 751 28.88 -7.68 6.65
CA ALA A 751 27.76 -8.23 7.41
C ALA A 751 27.99 -9.70 7.83
N VAL A 752 28.64 -10.50 6.99
CA VAL A 752 28.97 -11.91 7.26
C VAL A 752 30.18 -12.03 8.20
N GLU A 753 31.20 -11.20 8.00
CA GLU A 753 32.37 -11.08 8.88
C GLU A 753 31.94 -10.76 10.33
N GLU A 754 31.01 -9.82 10.54
CA GLU A 754 30.53 -9.44 11.88
C GLU A 754 29.78 -10.58 12.62
N VAL A 755 28.87 -11.31 11.95
CA VAL A 755 28.15 -12.42 12.62
C VAL A 755 29.02 -13.65 12.88
N ILE A 756 30.08 -13.84 12.09
CA ILE A 756 31.12 -14.84 12.36
C ILE A 756 32.00 -14.39 13.52
N ARG A 757 32.44 -13.12 13.54
CA ARG A 757 33.26 -12.53 14.61
C ARG A 757 32.58 -12.57 15.98
N ARG A 758 31.25 -12.44 16.02
CA ARG A 758 30.42 -12.60 17.24
C ARG A 758 30.24 -14.06 17.69
N GLY A 759 30.64 -15.05 16.89
CA GLY A 759 30.44 -16.46 17.18
C GLY A 759 28.99 -16.95 17.08
N VAL A 760 28.07 -16.13 16.54
CA VAL A 760 26.63 -16.47 16.45
C VAL A 760 26.25 -17.21 15.17
N ALA A 761 27.00 -17.00 14.08
CA ALA A 761 26.73 -17.62 12.78
C ALA A 761 27.84 -18.61 12.39
N HIS A 762 27.45 -19.82 12.00
CA HIS A 762 28.39 -20.87 11.62
C HIS A 762 28.85 -20.64 10.16
N PRO A 763 30.16 -20.41 9.87
CA PRO A 763 30.62 -19.92 8.57
C PRO A 763 30.14 -20.69 7.34
N LYS A 764 29.96 -22.02 7.45
CA LYS A 764 29.48 -22.87 6.34
C LYS A 764 27.95 -23.05 6.28
N LYS A 765 27.17 -22.32 7.08
CA LYS A 765 25.70 -22.45 7.25
C LYS A 765 25.00 -21.08 7.27
N ILE A 766 25.47 -20.15 6.45
CA ILE A 766 24.86 -18.82 6.28
C ILE A 766 24.08 -18.83 4.96
N ALA A 767 22.78 -18.56 5.02
CA ALA A 767 21.91 -18.39 3.86
C ALA A 767 21.59 -16.90 3.67
N VAL A 768 21.40 -16.47 2.42
CA VAL A 768 20.98 -15.10 2.09
C VAL A 768 19.61 -15.09 1.42
N GLY A 769 18.75 -14.13 1.76
CA GLY A 769 17.45 -13.98 1.14
C GLY A 769 16.94 -12.55 1.10
N GLY A 770 15.88 -12.37 0.34
CA GLY A 770 15.22 -11.09 0.19
C GLY A 770 14.04 -11.13 -0.76
N HIS A 771 13.34 -10.00 -0.85
CA HIS A 771 12.15 -9.82 -1.70
C HIS A 771 12.34 -8.66 -2.67
N SER A 772 11.83 -8.76 -3.89
CA SER A 772 11.95 -7.74 -4.94
C SER A 772 13.42 -7.39 -5.20
N TYR A 773 13.88 -6.18 -4.86
CA TYR A 773 15.29 -5.83 -5.01
C TYR A 773 16.23 -6.66 -4.09
N GLY A 774 15.73 -7.14 -2.94
CA GLY A 774 16.40 -8.12 -2.10
C GLY A 774 16.53 -9.52 -2.75
N ALA A 775 15.61 -9.88 -3.64
CA ALA A 775 15.69 -11.14 -4.42
C ALA A 775 16.74 -11.02 -5.55
N PHE A 776 16.78 -9.87 -6.21
CA PHE A 776 17.81 -9.48 -7.17
C PHE A 776 19.21 -9.45 -6.55
N MET A 777 19.34 -8.87 -5.34
CA MET A 777 20.53 -8.96 -4.49
C MET A 777 20.92 -10.42 -4.22
N THR A 778 19.96 -11.27 -3.81
CA THR A 778 20.21 -12.67 -3.43
C THR A 778 20.85 -13.45 -4.58
N ALA A 779 20.31 -13.33 -5.80
CA ALA A 779 20.88 -13.98 -6.97
C ALA A 779 22.28 -13.42 -7.34
N ASN A 780 22.48 -12.09 -7.25
CA ASN A 780 23.79 -11.48 -7.46
C ASN A 780 24.84 -11.95 -6.44
N LEU A 781 24.49 -12.03 -5.16
CA LEU A 781 25.41 -12.52 -4.12
C LEU A 781 25.77 -14.00 -4.29
N LEU A 782 24.86 -14.85 -4.78
CA LEU A 782 25.21 -16.24 -5.12
C LEU A 782 26.03 -16.39 -6.42
N ALA A 783 26.02 -15.38 -7.30
CA ALA A 783 26.84 -15.35 -8.52
C ALA A 783 28.23 -14.72 -8.31
N HIS A 784 28.34 -13.72 -7.43
CA HIS A 784 29.54 -12.89 -7.26
C HIS A 784 30.24 -13.06 -5.89
N ALA A 785 29.53 -13.51 -4.85
CA ALA A 785 30.12 -13.86 -3.55
C ALA A 785 29.72 -15.28 -3.04
N PRO A 786 29.79 -16.35 -3.88
CA PRO A 786 29.37 -17.70 -3.50
C PRO A 786 30.21 -18.36 -2.37
N HIS A 787 31.26 -17.69 -1.88
CA HIS A 787 32.04 -18.15 -0.74
C HIS A 787 31.41 -17.78 0.62
N LEU A 788 30.56 -16.73 0.66
CA LEU A 788 29.89 -16.26 1.89
C LEU A 788 28.66 -17.11 2.28
N PHE A 789 28.02 -17.75 1.30
CA PHE A 789 26.68 -18.33 1.47
C PHE A 789 26.59 -19.81 1.06
N CYS A 790 25.84 -20.61 1.82
CA CYS A 790 25.56 -22.01 1.49
C CYS A 790 24.42 -22.17 0.48
N CYS A 791 23.43 -21.29 0.53
CA CYS A 791 22.25 -21.25 -0.35
C CYS A 791 21.57 -19.86 -0.26
N GLY A 792 20.49 -19.65 -1.03
CA GLY A 792 19.67 -18.44 -0.88
C GLY A 792 18.20 -18.56 -1.28
N ILE A 793 17.40 -17.56 -0.88
CA ILE A 793 15.93 -17.52 -1.02
C ILE A 793 15.51 -16.19 -1.65
N ALA A 794 15.11 -16.21 -2.91
CA ALA A 794 14.85 -15.01 -3.71
C ALA A 794 13.36 -14.90 -4.10
N ARG A 795 12.64 -13.94 -3.50
CA ARG A 795 11.19 -13.77 -3.67
C ARG A 795 10.78 -12.62 -4.60
N SER A 796 10.12 -12.90 -5.72
CA SER A 796 9.65 -11.92 -6.73
C SER A 796 10.77 -11.03 -7.29
N GLY A 797 11.84 -11.62 -7.84
CA GLY A 797 13.01 -10.86 -8.32
C GLY A 797 12.90 -10.33 -9.76
N ALA A 798 13.76 -9.36 -10.08
CA ALA A 798 13.87 -8.72 -11.41
C ALA A 798 15.22 -9.09 -12.07
N TYR A 799 15.47 -10.39 -12.26
CA TYR A 799 16.80 -10.96 -12.52
C TYR A 799 17.44 -10.58 -13.87
N ASN A 800 16.64 -10.11 -14.83
CA ASN A 800 17.10 -9.54 -16.09
C ASN A 800 16.53 -8.11 -16.25
N ARG A 801 17.42 -7.10 -16.24
CA ARG A 801 17.06 -5.68 -16.41
C ARG A 801 16.79 -5.28 -17.86
N THR A 802 17.16 -6.07 -18.86
CA THR A 802 16.80 -5.75 -20.26
C THR A 802 15.29 -5.85 -20.50
N LEU A 803 14.55 -6.55 -19.62
CA LEU A 803 13.09 -6.58 -19.56
C LEU A 803 12.46 -5.34 -18.90
N THR A 804 13.27 -4.40 -18.37
CA THR A 804 12.83 -3.11 -17.80
C THR A 804 13.54 -1.94 -18.49
N PRO A 805 13.41 -1.77 -19.83
CA PRO A 805 14.31 -0.92 -20.63
C PRO A 805 14.14 0.59 -20.43
N PHE A 806 13.11 1.02 -19.68
CA PHE A 806 12.74 2.42 -19.45
C PHE A 806 12.92 2.83 -17.98
N GLY A 807 14.14 2.63 -17.45
CA GLY A 807 14.51 2.88 -16.06
C GLY A 807 14.03 1.81 -15.07
N PHE A 808 14.64 1.76 -13.89
CA PHE A 808 14.23 0.90 -12.77
C PHE A 808 14.76 1.40 -11.41
N GLN A 809 13.98 1.25 -10.32
CA GLN A 809 14.36 1.75 -8.99
C GLN A 809 14.78 3.24 -9.01
N ASN A 810 16.08 3.53 -8.88
CA ASN A 810 16.66 4.87 -8.97
C ASN A 810 17.42 5.14 -10.29
N GLU A 811 17.39 4.20 -11.24
CA GLU A 811 17.94 4.35 -12.58
C GLU A 811 16.94 5.10 -13.49
N ASP A 812 17.23 6.37 -13.79
CA ASP A 812 16.48 7.18 -14.77
C ASP A 812 17.01 7.01 -16.22
N ARG A 813 18.18 6.38 -16.44
CA ARG A 813 18.70 6.08 -17.78
C ARG A 813 17.98 4.87 -18.39
N THR A 814 17.73 4.90 -19.68
CA THR A 814 17.19 3.75 -20.42
C THR A 814 18.26 2.69 -20.72
N LEU A 815 17.82 1.50 -21.14
CA LEU A 815 18.69 0.40 -21.56
C LEU A 815 19.71 0.81 -22.64
N TRP A 816 19.35 1.75 -23.53
CA TRP A 816 20.23 2.23 -24.59
C TRP A 816 21.21 3.33 -24.15
N GLU A 817 20.91 4.03 -23.04
CA GLU A 817 21.79 5.03 -22.43
C GLU A 817 22.78 4.40 -21.43
N ALA A 818 22.44 3.25 -20.84
CA ALA A 818 23.22 2.59 -19.79
C ALA A 818 23.38 1.06 -20.01
N THR A 819 23.62 0.63 -21.25
CA THR A 819 23.65 -0.80 -21.66
C THR A 819 24.51 -1.69 -20.75
N ASN A 820 25.72 -1.24 -20.40
CA ASN A 820 26.65 -2.02 -19.58
C ASN A 820 26.10 -2.24 -18.17
N THR A 821 25.68 -1.16 -17.49
CA THR A 821 25.03 -1.18 -16.17
C THR A 821 23.85 -2.15 -16.13
N TYR A 822 23.01 -2.11 -17.16
CA TYR A 822 21.87 -3.01 -17.34
C TYR A 822 22.28 -4.49 -17.48
N VAL A 823 23.35 -4.79 -18.23
CA VAL A 823 23.85 -6.16 -18.45
C VAL A 823 24.60 -6.69 -17.23
N GLU A 824 25.54 -5.93 -16.69
CA GLU A 824 26.43 -6.35 -15.61
C GLU A 824 25.72 -6.55 -14.27
N MET A 825 24.72 -5.71 -13.96
CA MET A 825 23.90 -5.88 -12.76
C MET A 825 22.93 -7.06 -12.83
N SER A 826 22.62 -7.58 -14.02
CA SER A 826 21.57 -8.59 -14.21
C SER A 826 22.11 -9.98 -13.83
N PRO A 827 21.70 -10.59 -12.70
CA PRO A 827 22.20 -11.91 -12.32
C PRO A 827 21.82 -13.00 -13.32
N PHE A 828 20.83 -12.79 -14.19
CA PHE A 828 20.57 -13.62 -15.37
C PHE A 828 21.79 -13.75 -16.30
N MET A 829 22.52 -12.65 -16.55
CA MET A 829 23.75 -12.65 -17.37
C MET A 829 24.92 -13.34 -16.67
N SER A 830 24.84 -13.50 -15.35
CA SER A 830 25.79 -14.24 -14.51
C SER A 830 25.26 -15.61 -14.04
N ALA A 831 24.13 -16.10 -14.56
CA ALA A 831 23.43 -17.28 -14.03
C ALA A 831 24.32 -18.53 -14.00
N SER A 832 25.17 -18.71 -15.02
CA SER A 832 26.15 -19.81 -15.10
C SER A 832 27.15 -19.86 -13.94
N LYS A 833 27.35 -18.76 -13.20
CA LYS A 833 28.21 -18.65 -12.01
C LYS A 833 27.51 -19.13 -10.72
N ILE A 834 26.17 -19.18 -10.70
CA ILE A 834 25.38 -19.60 -9.52
C ILE A 834 25.53 -21.11 -9.33
N LYS A 835 26.47 -21.52 -8.45
CA LYS A 835 26.72 -22.94 -8.11
C LYS A 835 26.21 -23.33 -6.72
N LYS A 836 25.46 -22.46 -6.05
CA LYS A 836 24.80 -22.72 -4.76
C LYS A 836 23.30 -22.94 -4.98
N PRO A 837 22.63 -23.80 -4.18
CA PRO A 837 21.18 -23.93 -4.23
C PRO A 837 20.48 -22.58 -4.03
N ILE A 838 19.55 -22.25 -4.92
CA ILE A 838 18.70 -21.05 -4.84
C ILE A 838 17.24 -21.47 -4.91
N LEU A 839 16.44 -21.00 -3.96
CA LEU A 839 14.98 -21.14 -3.99
C LEU A 839 14.38 -19.86 -4.58
N LEU A 840 13.82 -19.98 -5.79
CA LEU A 840 13.07 -18.90 -6.44
C LEU A 840 11.59 -19.02 -6.02
N ILE A 841 11.00 -17.94 -5.55
CA ILE A 841 9.58 -17.86 -5.18
C ILE A 841 8.97 -16.67 -5.92
N HIS A 842 8.09 -16.90 -6.88
CA HIS A 842 7.44 -15.83 -7.64
C HIS A 842 5.93 -16.04 -7.61
N GLY A 843 5.15 -14.97 -7.44
CA GLY A 843 3.71 -15.04 -7.64
C GLY A 843 3.44 -15.03 -9.14
N GLU A 844 2.79 -16.08 -9.67
CA GLU A 844 2.47 -16.20 -11.10
C GLU A 844 1.76 -14.94 -11.66
N GLU A 845 1.00 -14.29 -10.79
CA GLU A 845 0.15 -13.13 -11.04
C GLU A 845 0.73 -11.79 -10.50
N ASP A 846 2.06 -11.67 -10.38
CA ASP A 846 2.73 -10.42 -9.98
C ASP A 846 2.56 -9.33 -11.07
N ASN A 847 1.80 -8.27 -10.76
CA ASN A 847 1.52 -7.17 -11.68
C ASN A 847 2.43 -5.95 -11.52
N ASN A 848 3.48 -6.03 -10.70
CA ASN A 848 4.51 -5.00 -10.66
C ASN A 848 5.29 -4.98 -12.01
N PRO A 849 5.33 -3.86 -12.76
CA PRO A 849 5.99 -3.78 -14.07
C PRO A 849 7.48 -4.19 -14.07
N GLY A 850 8.15 -4.13 -12.92
CA GLY A 850 9.55 -4.55 -12.78
C GLY A 850 9.79 -6.03 -12.48
N THR A 851 8.78 -6.77 -12.00
CA THR A 851 8.92 -8.17 -11.52
C THR A 851 7.90 -9.10 -12.18
N LEU A 852 7.73 -8.99 -13.49
CA LEU A 852 6.92 -9.94 -14.28
C LEU A 852 7.41 -11.38 -14.08
N THR A 853 6.51 -12.35 -13.99
CA THR A 853 6.82 -13.76 -13.70
C THR A 853 7.87 -14.38 -14.64
N MET A 854 7.94 -13.93 -15.89
CA MET A 854 8.97 -14.30 -16.86
C MET A 854 10.41 -14.05 -16.36
N GLN A 855 10.64 -13.12 -15.43
CA GLN A 855 11.92 -12.90 -14.77
C GLN A 855 12.46 -14.18 -14.09
N THR A 856 11.56 -15.01 -13.53
CA THR A 856 11.88 -16.29 -12.88
C THR A 856 11.97 -17.46 -13.87
N GLY A 857 11.72 -17.22 -15.16
CA GLY A 857 11.83 -18.19 -16.25
C GLY A 857 13.27 -18.55 -16.63
N PHE A 858 14.03 -19.10 -15.68
CA PHE A 858 15.42 -19.56 -15.89
C PHE A 858 15.47 -20.88 -16.68
N SER A 859 15.16 -20.84 -17.98
CA SER A 859 15.44 -21.94 -18.93
C SER A 859 16.95 -22.09 -19.25
N ALA A 860 17.83 -21.66 -18.35
CA ALA A 860 19.27 -21.46 -18.54
C ALA A 860 20.10 -21.69 -17.26
N LEU A 861 19.50 -22.32 -16.24
CA LEU A 861 20.17 -22.88 -15.04
C LEU A 861 20.19 -24.41 -15.14
#